data_AF-A0A150QSA6-F1
#
_entry.id   AF-A0A150QSA6-F1
#
_cell.length_a   1.000
_cell.length_b   1.000
_cell.length_c   1.000
_cell.angle_alpha   90.00
_cell.angle_beta   90.00
_cell.angle_gamma   90.00
#
_symmetry.space_group_name_H-M   'P 1'
#
loop_
_entity.id
_entity.type
_entity.pdbx_description
1 polymer ?
#
loop_
_entity_poly.entity_id
_entity_poly.type
_entity_poly.pdbx_seq_one_letter_code
_entity_poly.pdbx_strand_id
1 'polypeptide(L)'
;MQLEAPGARARLDAIRTRFAAPLRVVAPPRFERAEGGALRARFTRPHVNAAGAPATVELPARSSGAVRVRDNASGLAVEFTLEGAGDASLAEVDGVALYAGALTQDGGDLVYLVTPSGTEDLVYFEREPTTRELRYSVDISGVAGLRVLADTLELLDAGGAPRLRVRPPYVLDAAGSRHPASLRVDGCAVDGDPRGPWGRPVTPPGSRSCTVVVAWRGAPVQYPALVDPTWEATTTTMLRQRTYHTATLLEPSSPASRVLITGGFGVTEATPKKRNAIPTAELYEPLSRTFALTGSLQSARGYHTATLVEEETASTSTVSWEVLIIGGSADQDGPPFSTVAAVERYDSARGIFEPVPGLEVPANLARLRHSATRFDVGRILVAGGSDSTDQALNTAYVYTAGPAPMFTPKTMLANRSGHAAVLLADDALGTGDVLLTGGLYIGIAQTSGEIFNATADAPEDATPGTFQAVTGTPERSTFPTMLKARARHTATRLHDGRVLLAGGLNGTIAGSIAQDGAEIFVDRVDGTLVRGFAKVHIPLNSGPRYDHTATLLPAGDVVVTGGLADLPDATPTQIASVDSYCPLTGMVTTYDDISFNGTALPLAGHTATLVNAGGSNAAGRAILIAGGGREPTDHAELLSRGLGEVCGRDQDCASGHCVTGICCDTACDGACQACRASDKQVNEQNGSCGKAKDGTPTTVNCVDGTRTESACRNGRSVPVRSASCAPFQCNEEKTDCATSCVTSEQCDRDKGWCTTEPGVISVPDGCPAGNASTSSSSASGGSGTSSGSSASGSSTSSGGAAGDGIDPCYAPDGGSAEETPDDAGSMDGGTGGAGGGAPSRTCVCKKPIGTACEANEQCLSGFCVDGYCCNENCMGQCEACDVEGANGICRTIGSSDAHEAPHPKSHQACDGEGECQGFCDGTRRDACTFPPEGTLCGQRSCVNGMPTSFACNQQHECVQQDRTGCTPYACDPVTMDCKQRCDSEEDCDEDGLCVNNECVPLTTPTCSDDGKKLRIPHNEDKPCTAFKCRGSACLRSCSSVDDCLEGFGCTSDGQCAPVPRDPPVLSSCTIDALGTPTKRSSWPALAVALAAGLAWTRTRRERTGK
;
A
#
# COMPACT_ATOMS: atom_id res chain seq x y z
N MET A 1 53.97 23.51 14.15
CA MET A 1 54.61 24.84 14.19
C MET A 1 53.52 25.85 13.88
N GLN A 2 53.12 26.67 14.84
CA GLN A 2 51.98 27.58 14.67
C GLN A 2 52.32 28.73 13.71
N LEU A 3 51.33 29.18 12.95
CA LEU A 3 51.44 30.24 11.94
C LEU A 3 51.06 31.60 12.54
N GLU A 4 51.71 31.96 13.66
CA GLU A 4 51.63 33.33 14.16
C GLU A 4 52.47 34.25 13.29
N ALA A 5 51.83 34.99 12.38
CA ALA A 5 52.46 36.13 11.74
C ALA A 5 52.80 37.19 12.82
N PRO A 6 53.97 37.85 12.76
CA PRO A 6 54.39 38.80 13.81
C PRO A 6 53.34 39.87 14.09
N GLY A 7 52.84 39.91 15.33
CA GLY A 7 51.81 40.85 15.79
C GLY A 7 50.35 40.43 15.57
N ALA A 8 50.06 39.33 14.86
CA ALA A 8 48.69 38.89 14.59
C ALA A 8 47.87 38.66 15.87
N ARG A 9 48.47 38.02 16.89
CA ARG A 9 47.86 37.81 18.20
C ARG A 9 47.52 39.13 18.90
N ALA A 10 48.48 40.06 19.00
CA ALA A 10 48.26 41.38 19.58
C ALA A 10 47.19 42.20 18.83
N ARG A 11 47.04 42.01 17.51
CA ARG A 11 45.94 42.60 16.73
C ARG A 11 44.60 41.97 17.08
N LEU A 12 44.50 40.64 17.12
CA LEU A 12 43.26 39.96 17.49
C LEU A 12 42.82 40.31 18.92
N ASP A 13 43.75 40.35 19.88
CA ASP A 13 43.47 40.69 21.27
C ASP A 13 42.97 42.15 21.41
N ALA A 14 43.48 43.07 20.58
CA ALA A 14 42.95 44.44 20.51
C ALA A 14 41.51 44.51 19.96
N ILE A 15 41.13 43.63 19.01
CA ILE A 15 39.76 43.52 18.53
C ILE A 15 38.87 42.85 19.61
N ARG A 16 39.31 41.74 20.22
CA ARG A 16 38.64 41.04 21.33
C ARG A 16 38.36 41.95 22.52
N THR A 17 39.26 42.90 22.82
CA THR A 17 39.07 43.89 23.90
C THR A 17 37.82 44.77 23.69
N ARG A 18 37.35 44.90 22.44
CA ARG A 18 36.13 45.64 22.06
C ARG A 18 34.95 44.70 21.77
N PHE A 19 35.22 43.62 21.04
CA PHE A 19 34.23 42.71 20.46
C PHE A 19 34.39 41.27 20.98
N ALA A 20 34.43 41.11 22.30
CA ALA A 20 34.66 39.80 22.95
C ALA A 20 33.58 38.75 22.66
N ALA A 21 32.31 39.17 22.52
CA ALA A 21 31.17 38.28 22.30
C ALA A 21 31.15 37.60 20.91
N PRO A 22 31.20 38.33 19.77
CA PRO A 22 31.23 37.71 18.44
C PRO A 22 32.57 36.97 18.18
N LEU A 23 33.65 37.29 18.89
CA LEU A 23 34.93 36.58 18.76
C LEU A 23 35.06 35.34 19.67
N ARG A 24 33.93 34.84 20.20
CA ARG A 24 33.88 33.67 21.10
C ARG A 24 33.79 32.35 20.33
N VAL A 25 34.94 31.74 20.05
CA VAL A 25 35.03 30.38 19.52
C VAL A 25 34.50 29.36 20.54
N VAL A 26 33.38 28.71 20.23
CA VAL A 26 32.76 27.67 21.11
C VAL A 26 33.40 26.29 20.90
N ALA A 27 33.68 25.92 19.65
CA ALA A 27 34.33 24.66 19.28
C ALA A 27 35.47 24.95 18.30
N PRO A 28 36.74 25.03 18.75
CA PRO A 28 37.84 25.48 17.90
C PRO A 28 38.18 24.47 16.80
N PRO A 29 38.25 24.90 15.53
CA PRO A 29 38.69 24.05 14.44
C PRO A 29 40.20 23.77 14.53
N ARG A 30 40.61 22.58 14.11
CA ARG A 30 41.99 22.31 13.68
C ARG A 30 42.10 22.66 12.21
N PHE A 31 42.96 23.60 11.85
CA PHE A 31 43.26 23.89 10.45
C PHE A 31 44.29 22.92 9.88
N GLU A 32 44.00 22.36 8.70
CA GLU A 32 44.92 21.53 7.91
C GLU A 32 45.23 22.19 6.58
N ARG A 33 46.51 22.20 6.19
CA ARG A 33 46.94 22.86 4.95
C ARG A 33 46.73 21.94 3.75
N ALA A 34 45.92 22.38 2.80
CA ALA A 34 45.65 21.72 1.53
C ALA A 34 46.73 22.02 0.47
N GLU A 35 46.66 21.34 -0.67
CA GLU A 35 47.44 21.71 -1.86
C GLU A 35 47.11 23.14 -2.29
N GLY A 36 48.09 23.85 -2.87
CA GLY A 36 47.99 25.31 -3.09
C GLY A 36 48.11 26.17 -1.82
N GLY A 37 48.07 25.55 -0.62
CA GLY A 37 48.38 26.20 0.65
C GLY A 37 47.19 26.81 1.40
N ALA A 38 45.95 26.63 0.92
CA ALA A 38 44.74 26.97 1.66
C ALA A 38 44.64 26.19 2.98
N LEU A 39 43.85 26.68 3.95
CA LEU A 39 43.58 26.00 5.21
C LEU A 39 42.15 25.47 5.24
N ARG A 40 41.98 24.14 5.25
CA ARG A 40 40.70 23.47 5.48
C ARG A 40 40.48 23.30 6.98
N ALA A 41 39.34 23.73 7.49
CA ALA A 41 38.97 23.48 8.88
C ALA A 41 38.55 22.02 9.11
N ARG A 42 38.90 21.45 10.27
CA ARG A 42 38.36 20.19 10.76
C ARG A 42 37.93 20.29 12.22
N PHE A 43 36.84 19.63 12.55
CA PHE A 43 36.36 19.43 13.90
C PHE A 43 36.62 17.99 14.35
N THR A 44 37.02 17.81 15.59
CA THR A 44 37.16 16.47 16.20
C THR A 44 35.78 15.87 16.44
N ARG A 45 35.45 14.76 15.76
CA ARG A 45 34.27 13.95 16.11
C ARG A 45 34.50 13.29 17.48
N PRO A 46 33.63 13.47 18.48
CA PRO A 46 33.78 12.79 19.78
C PRO A 46 33.43 11.29 19.72
N HIS A 47 32.58 10.88 18.78
CA HIS A 47 32.16 9.49 18.60
C HIS A 47 32.41 9.01 17.17
N VAL A 48 32.65 7.69 17.01
CA VAL A 48 32.97 7.04 15.72
C VAL A 48 31.83 7.22 14.71
N ASN A 49 30.59 7.15 15.19
CA ASN A 49 29.37 7.19 14.38
C ASN A 49 28.80 8.60 14.20
N ALA A 50 29.36 9.62 14.87
CA ALA A 50 28.85 10.98 14.81
C ALA A 50 28.81 11.48 13.35
N ALA A 51 27.68 12.08 12.97
CA ALA A 51 27.49 12.66 11.65
C ALA A 51 28.63 13.60 11.28
N GLY A 52 29.01 13.61 10.00
CA GLY A 52 30.01 14.56 9.51
C GLY A 52 29.53 16.00 9.72
N ALA A 53 30.48 16.92 9.96
CA ALA A 53 30.19 18.35 10.04
C ALA A 53 29.34 18.77 8.82
N PRO A 54 28.22 19.50 9.01
CA PRO A 54 27.32 19.88 7.92
C PRO A 54 28.01 20.54 6.73
N ALA A 55 29.03 21.38 6.97
CA ALA A 55 29.82 22.02 5.94
C ALA A 55 31.31 21.65 6.00
N THR A 56 32.00 21.86 4.87
CA THR A 56 33.46 22.02 4.82
C THR A 56 33.77 23.46 4.43
N VAL A 57 34.68 24.11 5.16
CA VAL A 57 35.19 25.45 4.85
C VAL A 57 36.69 25.39 4.55
N GLU A 58 37.10 26.08 3.48
CA GLU A 58 38.50 26.26 3.09
C GLU A 58 38.82 27.75 2.99
N LEU A 59 39.80 28.21 3.76
CA LEU A 59 40.26 29.60 3.79
C LEU A 59 41.51 29.77 2.91
N PRO A 60 41.60 30.80 2.04
CA PRO A 60 42.73 30.98 1.14
C PRO A 60 44.01 31.35 1.89
N ALA A 61 45.18 31.05 1.33
CA ALA A 61 46.46 31.44 1.94
C ALA A 61 46.65 32.98 2.05
N ARG A 62 45.87 33.75 1.28
CA ARG A 62 45.93 35.21 1.14
C ARG A 62 44.51 35.77 1.07
N SER A 63 44.27 36.96 1.62
CA SER A 63 42.92 37.59 1.66
C SER A 63 42.33 37.95 0.30
N SER A 64 43.16 37.97 -0.75
CA SER A 64 42.78 38.19 -2.15
C SER A 64 42.26 36.94 -2.86
N GLY A 65 42.31 35.77 -2.21
CA GLY A 65 41.78 34.51 -2.74
C GLY A 65 40.29 34.30 -2.44
N ALA A 66 39.75 33.16 -2.86
CA ALA A 66 38.38 32.78 -2.53
C ALA A 66 38.31 31.93 -1.26
N VAL A 67 37.35 32.24 -0.40
CA VAL A 67 36.87 31.37 0.67
C VAL A 67 35.88 30.38 0.06
N ARG A 68 36.06 29.08 0.32
CA ARG A 68 35.16 28.03 -0.14
C ARG A 68 34.28 27.55 1.00
N VAL A 69 32.97 27.49 0.76
CA VAL A 69 32.01 26.82 1.65
C VAL A 69 31.28 25.75 0.85
N ARG A 70 31.22 24.53 1.38
CA ARG A 70 30.57 23.36 0.74
C ARG A 70 29.65 22.67 1.73
N ASP A 71 28.38 22.50 1.38
CA ASP A 71 27.50 21.56 2.06
C ASP A 71 28.00 20.13 1.81
N ASN A 72 28.22 19.38 2.88
CA ASN A 72 28.77 18.03 2.77
C ASN A 72 27.72 16.98 2.36
N ALA A 73 26.42 17.26 2.50
CA ALA A 73 25.34 16.34 2.15
C ALA A 73 25.07 16.29 0.63
N SER A 74 24.76 17.43 0.01
CA SER A 74 24.56 17.54 -1.45
C SER A 74 25.87 17.65 -2.23
N GLY A 75 26.92 18.15 -1.58
CA GLY A 75 28.17 18.52 -2.21
C GLY A 75 28.18 19.86 -2.94
N LEU A 76 27.06 20.61 -2.92
CA LEU A 76 26.97 21.98 -3.43
C LEU A 76 27.99 22.88 -2.71
N ALA A 77 28.71 23.68 -3.48
CA ALA A 77 29.71 24.60 -2.97
C ALA A 77 29.63 25.96 -3.66
N VAL A 78 30.04 27.00 -2.94
CA VAL A 78 30.36 28.32 -3.50
C VAL A 78 31.77 28.74 -3.08
N GLU A 79 32.36 29.60 -3.90
CA GLU A 79 33.66 30.24 -3.65
C GLU A 79 33.45 31.75 -3.71
N PHE A 80 33.80 32.48 -2.65
CA PHE A 80 33.57 33.93 -2.55
C PHE A 80 34.83 34.72 -2.20
N THR A 81 34.97 35.90 -2.78
CA THR A 81 36.05 36.86 -2.51
C THR A 81 35.47 38.25 -2.29
N LEU A 82 35.92 38.93 -1.24
CA LEU A 82 35.56 40.32 -0.96
C LEU A 82 36.26 41.27 -1.95
N GLU A 83 35.47 42.01 -2.73
CA GLU A 83 35.95 43.03 -3.67
C GLU A 83 36.76 44.10 -2.90
N GLY A 84 37.98 44.38 -3.34
CA GLY A 84 38.89 45.34 -2.68
C GLY A 84 39.81 44.74 -1.60
N ALA A 85 39.69 43.45 -1.28
CA ALA A 85 40.65 42.77 -0.41
C ALA A 85 42.06 42.73 -1.04
N GLY A 86 43.05 43.19 -0.28
CA GLY A 86 44.46 43.16 -0.63
C GLY A 86 45.11 41.79 -0.38
N ASP A 87 46.43 41.74 -0.47
CA ASP A 87 47.22 40.51 -0.43
C ASP A 87 47.87 40.26 0.95
N ALA A 88 47.07 40.21 2.01
CA ALA A 88 47.53 39.91 3.37
C ALA A 88 47.63 38.39 3.61
N SER A 89 48.58 37.96 4.43
CA SER A 89 48.72 36.54 4.84
C SER A 89 47.67 36.14 5.88
N LEU A 90 47.19 34.91 5.78
CA LEU A 90 46.43 34.25 6.84
C LEU A 90 47.34 33.95 8.06
N ALA A 91 46.87 34.32 9.25
CA ALA A 91 47.39 33.89 10.55
C ALA A 91 46.31 33.15 11.35
N GLU A 92 46.72 32.19 12.18
CA GLU A 92 45.84 31.40 13.05
C GLU A 92 46.13 31.75 14.52
N VAL A 93 45.11 32.17 15.28
CA VAL A 93 45.23 32.50 16.71
C VAL A 93 44.00 31.98 17.46
N ASP A 94 44.19 30.99 18.33
CA ASP A 94 43.14 30.35 19.16
C ASP A 94 41.90 29.87 18.37
N GLY A 95 42.12 29.24 17.21
CA GLY A 95 41.05 28.76 16.33
C GLY A 95 40.36 29.86 15.50
N VAL A 96 40.73 31.13 15.67
CA VAL A 96 40.31 32.24 14.81
C VAL A 96 41.32 32.42 13.68
N ALA A 97 40.82 32.62 12.46
CA ALA A 97 41.62 32.95 11.29
C ALA A 97 41.60 34.46 11.03
N LEU A 98 42.78 35.10 10.91
CA LEU A 98 42.93 36.55 10.79
C LEU A 98 43.78 36.91 9.56
N TYR A 99 43.26 37.85 8.74
CA TYR A 99 44.01 38.56 7.71
C TYR A 99 44.14 40.03 8.13
N ALA A 100 45.21 40.35 8.85
CA ALA A 100 45.47 41.69 9.34
C ALA A 100 45.85 42.66 8.20
N GLY A 101 45.21 43.82 8.13
CA GLY A 101 45.43 44.83 7.09
C GLY A 101 44.90 44.46 5.71
N ALA A 102 43.98 43.51 5.61
CA ALA A 102 43.41 43.04 4.35
C ALA A 102 42.73 44.14 3.53
N LEU A 103 41.97 45.04 4.16
CA LEU A 103 41.32 46.17 3.47
C LEU A 103 42.26 47.38 3.44
N THR A 104 43.10 47.42 2.41
CA THR A 104 44.22 48.37 2.28
C THR A 104 43.82 49.83 2.03
N GLN A 105 42.62 50.09 1.50
CA GLN A 105 42.13 51.44 1.22
C GLN A 105 41.44 52.06 2.45
N ASP A 106 40.50 51.35 3.07
CA ASP A 106 39.73 51.87 4.21
C ASP A 106 40.44 51.68 5.57
N GLY A 107 41.24 50.61 5.70
CA GLY A 107 41.94 50.24 6.92
C GLY A 107 41.13 49.29 7.80
N GLY A 108 41.02 48.04 7.35
CA GLY A 108 40.29 46.97 8.04
C GLY A 108 40.94 45.59 7.94
N ASP A 109 40.47 44.67 8.78
CA ASP A 109 40.93 43.29 8.92
C ASP A 109 39.78 42.31 8.58
N LEU A 110 40.11 41.12 8.06
CA LEU A 110 39.14 40.02 7.91
C LEU A 110 39.37 38.96 8.98
N VAL A 111 38.30 38.54 9.66
CA VAL A 111 38.35 37.65 10.82
C VAL A 111 37.31 36.53 10.67
N TYR A 112 37.78 35.30 10.42
CA TYR A 112 36.91 34.14 10.20
C TYR A 112 36.78 33.30 11.47
N LEU A 113 35.54 33.03 11.87
CA LEU A 113 35.20 31.99 12.84
C LEU A 113 34.52 30.84 12.11
N VAL A 114 35.24 29.73 11.97
CA VAL A 114 34.72 28.54 11.29
C VAL A 114 34.00 27.63 12.29
N THR A 115 32.79 27.24 11.96
CA THR A 115 31.92 26.33 12.74
C THR A 115 31.70 25.02 11.95
N PRO A 116 31.15 23.95 12.57
CA PRO A 116 30.77 22.74 11.83
C PRO A 116 29.77 22.99 10.69
N SER A 117 28.98 24.06 10.79
CA SER A 117 27.98 24.44 9.78
C SER A 117 28.48 25.43 8.74
N GLY A 118 29.62 26.11 8.92
CA GLY A 118 30.04 27.16 8.00
C GLY A 118 31.09 28.11 8.58
N THR A 119 31.01 29.39 8.23
CA THR A 119 31.89 30.43 8.78
C THR A 119 31.16 31.76 8.96
N GLU A 120 31.46 32.44 10.06
CA GLU A 120 31.30 33.89 10.15
C GLU A 120 32.48 34.54 9.41
N ASP A 121 32.21 35.61 8.66
CA ASP A 121 33.20 36.37 7.87
C ASP A 121 33.27 37.82 8.39
N LEU A 122 33.82 38.00 9.59
CA LEU A 122 33.71 39.25 10.33
C LEU A 122 34.70 40.29 9.76
N VAL A 123 34.16 41.35 9.15
CA VAL A 123 34.95 42.46 8.61
C VAL A 123 35.08 43.56 9.65
N TYR A 124 36.27 43.72 10.22
CA TYR A 124 36.58 44.74 11.23
C TYR A 124 37.12 46.01 10.58
N PHE A 125 36.53 47.15 10.93
CA PHE A 125 36.93 48.48 10.49
C PHE A 125 37.40 49.32 11.68
N GLU A 126 38.66 49.79 11.69
CA GLU A 126 39.15 50.66 12.78
C GLU A 126 38.52 52.07 12.72
N ARG A 127 38.07 52.49 11.52
CA ARG A 127 37.49 53.81 11.20
C ARG A 127 36.40 53.64 10.15
N GLU A 128 35.59 54.67 9.94
CA GLU A 128 34.55 54.63 8.90
C GLU A 128 35.15 54.42 7.49
N PRO A 129 34.70 53.40 6.72
CA PRO A 129 35.13 53.19 5.35
C PRO A 129 34.53 54.20 4.38
N THR A 130 35.19 54.39 3.25
CA THR A 130 34.78 55.26 2.14
C THR A 130 33.40 54.91 1.58
N THR A 131 33.03 53.63 1.62
CA THR A 131 31.66 53.15 1.35
C THR A 131 31.17 52.24 2.47
N ARG A 132 29.95 52.50 2.96
CA ARG A 132 29.24 51.64 3.93
C ARG A 132 28.58 50.42 3.27
N GLU A 133 29.41 49.67 2.54
CA GLU A 133 29.03 48.53 1.71
C GLU A 133 30.19 47.53 1.63
N LEU A 134 29.92 46.24 1.80
CA LEU A 134 30.79 45.13 1.42
C LEU A 134 30.22 44.48 0.16
N ARG A 135 31.10 44.11 -0.78
CA ARG A 135 30.72 43.51 -2.06
C ARG A 135 31.51 42.22 -2.26
N TYR A 136 30.82 41.11 -2.44
CA TYR A 136 31.41 39.78 -2.56
C TYR A 136 31.19 39.25 -3.96
N SER A 137 32.27 39.03 -4.71
CA SER A 137 32.20 38.25 -5.94
C SER A 137 32.08 36.78 -5.55
N VAL A 138 30.98 36.12 -5.95
CA VAL A 138 30.67 34.73 -5.61
C VAL A 138 30.62 33.90 -6.89
N ASP A 139 31.40 32.82 -6.98
CA ASP A 139 31.17 31.76 -7.96
C ASP A 139 29.98 30.91 -7.50
N ILE A 140 28.96 30.85 -8.35
CA ILE A 140 27.70 30.12 -8.14
C ILE A 140 27.51 29.06 -9.23
N SER A 141 28.59 28.64 -9.91
CA SER A 141 28.53 27.78 -11.09
C SER A 141 28.02 26.35 -10.84
N GLY A 142 27.93 25.95 -9.56
CA GLY A 142 27.28 24.72 -9.08
C GLY A 142 25.93 24.92 -8.37
N VAL A 143 25.37 26.14 -8.40
CA VAL A 143 24.11 26.50 -7.74
C VAL A 143 23.00 26.57 -8.78
N ALA A 144 21.87 25.90 -8.54
CA ALA A 144 20.77 25.84 -9.51
C ALA A 144 19.85 27.07 -9.46
N GLY A 145 19.79 27.74 -8.31
CA GLY A 145 19.04 28.99 -8.14
C GLY A 145 19.38 29.74 -6.85
N LEU A 146 18.97 30.99 -6.79
CA LEU A 146 19.14 31.86 -5.62
C LEU A 146 17.77 32.34 -5.15
N ARG A 147 17.58 32.47 -3.84
CA ARG A 147 16.36 33.02 -3.21
C ARG A 147 16.76 34.04 -2.15
N VAL A 148 16.10 35.19 -2.11
CA VAL A 148 16.36 36.26 -1.14
C VAL A 148 15.09 36.60 -0.39
N LEU A 149 15.10 36.40 0.93
CA LEU A 149 13.94 36.67 1.79
C LEU A 149 14.42 37.22 3.14
N ALA A 150 13.84 38.35 3.57
CA ALA A 150 14.18 39.03 4.83
C ALA A 150 15.71 39.18 5.07
N ASP A 151 16.40 39.75 4.09
CA ASP A 151 17.87 39.94 4.05
C ASP A 151 18.71 38.66 4.18
N THR A 152 18.10 37.48 4.02
CA THR A 152 18.79 36.19 3.93
C THR A 152 18.93 35.78 2.47
N LEU A 153 20.12 35.33 2.05
CA LEU A 153 20.32 34.67 0.75
C LEU A 153 20.34 33.15 0.95
N GLU A 154 19.47 32.42 0.25
CA GLU A 154 19.46 30.96 0.16
C GLU A 154 19.98 30.51 -1.21
N LEU A 155 20.85 29.49 -1.22
CA LEU A 155 21.47 28.93 -2.41
C LEU A 155 20.95 27.50 -2.64
N LEU A 156 20.27 27.30 -3.76
CA LEU A 156 19.40 26.16 -4.04
C LEU A 156 20.09 25.09 -4.89
N ASP A 157 19.85 23.83 -4.57
CA ASP A 157 20.11 22.71 -5.48
C ASP A 157 19.03 22.57 -6.57
N ALA A 158 19.23 21.64 -7.51
CA ALA A 158 18.32 21.43 -8.64
C ALA A 158 16.92 20.91 -8.26
N GLY A 159 16.72 20.42 -7.03
CA GLY A 159 15.40 20.07 -6.48
C GLY A 159 14.70 21.23 -5.76
N GLY A 160 15.36 22.38 -5.64
CA GLY A 160 14.88 23.53 -4.89
C GLY A 160 15.10 23.41 -3.38
N ALA A 161 16.02 22.56 -2.91
CA ALA A 161 16.42 22.56 -1.51
C ALA A 161 17.51 23.60 -1.27
N PRO A 162 17.36 24.54 -0.31
CA PRO A 162 18.47 25.39 0.12
C PRO A 162 19.57 24.52 0.71
N ARG A 163 20.81 24.68 0.28
CA ARG A 163 21.96 23.91 0.81
C ARG A 163 22.94 24.76 1.59
N LEU A 164 23.12 26.01 1.15
CA LEU A 164 23.89 27.03 1.84
C LEU A 164 23.02 28.29 1.97
N ARG A 165 23.29 29.12 2.97
CA ARG A 165 22.71 30.46 3.11
C ARG A 165 23.69 31.49 3.67
N VAL A 166 23.39 32.77 3.42
CA VAL A 166 23.98 33.92 4.11
C VAL A 166 22.92 34.48 5.07
N ARG A 167 23.20 34.53 6.38
CA ARG A 167 22.27 35.08 7.38
C ARG A 167 22.09 36.61 7.21
N PRO A 168 20.96 37.20 7.68
CA PRO A 168 20.73 38.63 7.69
C PRO A 168 21.89 39.39 8.36
N PRO A 169 22.66 40.18 7.60
CA PRO A 169 23.89 40.75 8.08
C PRO A 169 23.62 41.93 9.01
N TYR A 170 24.63 42.28 9.80
CA TYR A 170 24.53 43.36 10.78
C TYR A 170 25.90 43.98 11.06
N VAL A 171 25.87 45.14 11.72
CA VAL A 171 27.06 45.85 12.18
C VAL A 171 26.99 46.00 13.69
N LEU A 172 28.03 45.57 14.38
CA LEU A 172 28.30 45.91 15.78
C LEU A 172 29.17 47.16 15.82
N ASP A 173 28.69 48.20 16.51
CA ASP A 173 29.44 49.45 16.68
C ASP A 173 30.35 49.45 17.92
N ALA A 174 31.17 50.49 18.06
CA ALA A 174 32.13 50.64 19.17
C ALA A 174 31.52 50.63 20.58
N ALA A 175 30.20 50.82 20.71
CA ALA A 175 29.47 50.73 21.97
C ALA A 175 28.80 49.35 22.19
N GLY A 176 28.98 48.41 21.26
CA GLY A 176 28.33 47.09 21.26
C GLY A 176 26.91 47.12 20.70
N SER A 177 26.48 48.21 20.06
CA SER A 177 25.12 48.34 19.52
C SER A 177 25.02 47.63 18.18
N ARG A 178 23.99 46.78 18.03
CA ARG A 178 23.70 46.02 16.80
C ARG A 178 22.77 46.79 15.87
N HIS A 179 23.28 47.14 14.70
CA HIS A 179 22.54 47.80 13.61
C HIS A 179 22.27 46.79 12.48
N PRO A 180 21.06 46.70 11.91
CA PRO A 180 20.79 45.84 10.77
C PRO A 180 21.53 46.34 9.52
N ALA A 181 22.00 45.42 8.68
CA ALA A 181 22.48 45.70 7.33
C ALA A 181 21.57 45.00 6.31
N SER A 182 21.31 45.66 5.18
CA SER A 182 20.54 45.06 4.09
C SER A 182 21.43 44.13 3.25
N LEU A 183 20.86 43.02 2.77
CA LEU A 183 21.51 42.10 1.83
C LEU A 183 20.78 42.09 0.49
N ARG A 184 21.54 42.16 -0.61
CA ARG A 184 21.02 41.98 -1.98
C ARG A 184 22.00 41.20 -2.86
N VAL A 185 21.52 40.77 -4.03
CA VAL A 185 22.36 40.18 -5.08
C VAL A 185 22.31 41.09 -6.31
N ASP A 186 23.47 41.65 -6.68
CA ASP A 186 23.64 42.37 -7.94
C ASP A 186 24.08 41.37 -9.03
N GLY A 187 23.56 41.52 -10.27
CA GLY A 187 24.03 40.78 -11.46
C GLY A 187 23.41 39.41 -11.72
N CYS A 188 22.51 38.92 -10.86
CA CYS A 188 21.84 37.62 -11.02
C CYS A 188 20.34 37.72 -10.73
N ALA A 189 19.57 36.77 -11.28
CA ALA A 189 18.16 36.59 -10.91
C ALA A 189 18.03 35.88 -9.56
N VAL A 190 17.01 36.25 -8.77
CA VAL A 190 16.68 35.66 -7.47
C VAL A 190 15.17 35.42 -7.36
N ASP A 191 14.78 34.39 -6.63
CA ASP A 191 13.42 34.21 -6.13
C ASP A 191 13.20 35.10 -4.89
N GLY A 192 12.02 35.68 -4.75
CA GLY A 192 11.59 36.46 -3.56
C GLY A 192 10.31 35.93 -2.92
N ASP A 193 9.82 34.79 -3.39
CA ASP A 193 8.55 34.17 -2.97
C ASP A 193 8.69 33.52 -1.58
N PRO A 194 7.81 33.83 -0.61
CA PRO A 194 7.90 33.30 0.74
C PRO A 194 7.43 31.85 0.88
N ARG A 195 6.94 31.20 -0.20
CA ARG A 195 6.61 29.77 -0.20
C ARG A 195 7.87 28.91 -0.19
N GLY A 196 7.84 27.81 0.58
CA GLY A 196 8.93 26.84 0.64
C GLY A 196 9.37 26.38 -0.75
N PRO A 197 10.68 26.42 -1.07
CA PRO A 197 11.16 26.33 -2.46
C PRO A 197 11.08 24.93 -3.08
N TRP A 198 11.09 23.85 -2.29
CA TRP A 198 11.08 22.47 -2.80
C TRP A 198 9.84 22.19 -3.68
N GLY A 199 10.06 21.60 -4.86
CA GLY A 199 8.99 21.27 -5.81
C GLY A 199 8.42 22.47 -6.58
N ARG A 200 8.88 23.70 -6.31
CA ARG A 200 8.65 24.86 -7.18
C ARG A 200 9.72 24.88 -8.28
N PRO A 201 9.45 25.46 -9.47
CA PRO A 201 10.49 25.74 -10.46
C PRO A 201 11.57 26.65 -9.86
N VAL A 202 12.82 26.19 -9.86
CA VAL A 202 13.97 26.94 -9.33
C VAL A 202 14.33 28.09 -10.28
N THR A 203 14.42 29.32 -9.78
CA THR A 203 14.82 30.51 -10.57
C THR A 203 16.31 30.42 -10.91
N PRO A 204 16.71 30.21 -12.19
CA PRO A 204 18.11 30.08 -12.56
C PRO A 204 18.82 31.44 -12.47
N PRO A 205 20.05 31.54 -11.94
CA PRO A 205 20.65 32.85 -11.64
C PRO A 205 21.02 33.69 -12.87
N GLY A 206 21.08 33.08 -14.06
CA GLY A 206 21.41 33.75 -15.33
C GLY A 206 22.91 34.01 -15.57
N SER A 207 23.73 33.92 -14.54
CA SER A 207 25.20 34.03 -14.58
C SER A 207 25.86 32.84 -13.87
N ARG A 208 27.18 32.69 -14.03
CA ARG A 208 28.01 31.76 -13.23
C ARG A 208 28.66 32.42 -12.02
N SER A 209 28.54 33.75 -11.90
CA SER A 209 28.98 34.53 -10.75
C SER A 209 28.08 35.74 -10.53
N CYS A 210 27.87 36.11 -9.26
CA CYS A 210 27.05 37.24 -8.81
C CYS A 210 27.84 38.10 -7.83
N THR A 211 27.47 39.37 -7.66
CA THR A 211 27.95 40.15 -6.50
C THR A 211 26.91 40.10 -5.38
N VAL A 212 27.22 39.45 -4.26
CA VAL A 212 26.43 39.57 -3.02
C VAL A 212 26.85 40.85 -2.31
N VAL A 213 25.88 41.66 -1.87
CA VAL A 213 26.16 42.99 -1.33
C VAL A 213 25.49 43.20 0.03
N VAL A 214 26.31 43.57 1.01
CA VAL A 214 25.91 43.89 2.39
C VAL A 214 26.08 45.38 2.64
N ALA A 215 25.04 46.09 3.05
CA ALA A 215 25.10 47.55 3.19
C ALA A 215 24.36 48.08 4.44
N TRP A 216 24.99 49.02 5.16
CA TRP A 216 24.46 49.63 6.40
C TRP A 216 24.28 51.16 6.24
N ARG A 217 23.84 51.56 5.03
CA ARG A 217 23.63 52.95 4.64
C ARG A 217 22.52 53.57 5.50
N GLY A 218 22.88 54.54 6.35
CA GLY A 218 21.95 55.27 7.23
C GLY A 218 21.99 54.87 8.71
N ALA A 219 22.62 53.76 9.08
CA ALA A 219 22.78 53.38 10.49
C ALA A 219 23.76 54.32 11.23
N PRO A 220 23.49 54.78 12.47
CA PRO A 220 24.39 55.65 13.23
C PRO A 220 25.52 54.86 13.91
N VAL A 221 26.33 54.16 13.10
CA VAL A 221 27.46 53.32 13.54
C VAL A 221 28.60 54.18 14.09
N GLN A 222 29.03 53.88 15.32
CA GLN A 222 30.27 54.37 15.92
C GLN A 222 31.44 53.44 15.57
N TYR A 223 32.58 54.00 15.16
CA TYR A 223 33.78 53.23 14.81
C TYR A 223 34.80 53.22 15.97
N PRO A 224 35.59 52.14 16.16
CA PRO A 224 35.70 50.95 15.31
C PRO A 224 34.44 50.07 15.34
N ALA A 225 34.18 49.38 14.22
CA ALA A 225 32.96 48.59 14.02
C ALA A 225 33.29 47.25 13.34
N LEU A 226 32.37 46.29 13.46
CA LEU A 226 32.52 44.93 12.95
C LEU A 226 31.24 44.54 12.20
N VAL A 227 31.38 44.11 10.94
CA VAL A 227 30.27 43.68 10.07
C VAL A 227 30.26 42.15 9.99
N ASP A 228 29.11 41.52 10.21
CA ASP A 228 28.94 40.06 10.18
C ASP A 228 27.94 39.62 9.08
N PRO A 229 28.45 39.14 7.94
CA PRO A 229 27.81 38.13 7.09
C PRO A 229 28.23 36.70 7.49
N THR A 230 27.27 35.91 7.97
CA THR A 230 27.47 34.49 8.32
C THR A 230 27.09 33.59 7.14
N TRP A 231 28.01 32.73 6.67
CA TRP A 231 27.83 31.77 5.59
C TRP A 231 27.72 30.34 6.14
N GLU A 232 26.60 29.65 5.99
CA GLU A 232 26.40 28.31 6.59
C GLU A 232 25.57 27.34 5.73
N ALA A 233 25.66 26.05 6.05
CA ALA A 233 24.73 25.02 5.61
C ALA A 233 23.41 25.09 6.36
N THR A 234 22.34 24.72 5.67
CA THR A 234 20.93 24.84 6.09
C THR A 234 20.37 23.56 6.73
N THR A 235 21.21 22.56 7.04
CA THR A 235 20.77 21.20 7.33
C THR A 235 20.50 20.91 8.82
N THR A 236 21.17 21.63 9.73
CA THR A 236 21.03 21.42 11.19
C THR A 236 20.94 22.72 12.01
N THR A 237 20.72 23.86 11.33
CA THR A 237 20.59 25.18 11.97
C THR A 237 19.36 25.93 11.42
N MET A 238 18.55 26.46 12.33
CA MET A 238 17.56 27.50 12.08
C MET A 238 18.25 28.86 11.98
N LEU A 239 17.59 29.86 11.38
CA LEU A 239 18.11 31.21 11.25
C LEU A 239 18.10 31.95 12.60
N ARG A 240 17.11 31.65 13.44
CA ARG A 240 16.90 32.28 14.75
C ARG A 240 16.80 31.23 15.85
N GLN A 241 17.58 31.47 16.90
CA GLN A 241 17.54 30.73 18.16
C GLN A 241 16.16 30.88 18.82
N ARG A 242 15.53 29.78 19.24
CA ARG A 242 14.13 29.79 19.70
C ARG A 242 13.80 28.74 20.76
N THR A 243 13.09 29.13 21.82
CA THR A 243 12.56 28.25 22.89
C THR A 243 11.08 28.55 23.15
N TYR A 244 10.29 27.54 23.55
CA TYR A 244 8.82 27.59 23.64
C TYR A 244 8.14 28.13 22.37
N HIS A 245 8.66 27.69 21.22
CA HIS A 245 8.09 27.83 19.88
C HIS A 245 7.17 26.65 19.57
N THR A 246 6.55 26.63 18.39
CA THR A 246 5.73 25.51 17.91
C THR A 246 6.27 24.93 16.61
N ALA A 247 6.09 23.63 16.40
CA ALA A 247 6.44 22.91 15.19
C ALA A 247 5.25 22.06 14.71
N THR A 248 4.71 22.38 13.55
CA THR A 248 3.45 21.81 13.05
C THR A 248 3.64 21.19 11.67
N LEU A 249 3.23 19.92 11.51
CA LEU A 249 3.28 19.19 10.25
C LEU A 249 2.20 19.72 9.29
N LEU A 250 2.57 20.15 8.09
CA LEU A 250 1.67 20.89 7.19
C LEU A 250 0.69 20.02 6.37
N GLU A 251 1.08 18.79 6.02
CA GLU A 251 0.30 17.88 5.18
C GLU A 251 0.33 16.47 5.81
N PRO A 252 -0.41 16.15 6.89
CA PRO A 252 -0.21 14.89 7.63
C PRO A 252 -0.42 13.59 6.84
N SER A 253 -1.14 13.65 5.72
CA SER A 253 -1.31 12.56 4.75
C SER A 253 -0.12 12.37 3.80
N SER A 254 0.78 13.35 3.73
CA SER A 254 1.96 13.38 2.84
C SER A 254 3.19 12.84 3.57
N PRO A 255 3.80 11.73 3.10
CA PRO A 255 5.08 11.24 3.61
C PRO A 255 6.28 12.14 3.26
N ALA A 256 6.06 13.24 2.51
CA ALA A 256 7.04 14.29 2.27
C ALA A 256 6.70 15.60 3.01
N SER A 257 5.77 15.56 3.98
CA SER A 257 5.28 16.76 4.64
C SER A 257 6.38 17.54 5.36
N ARG A 258 6.39 18.84 5.09
CA ARG A 258 7.22 19.83 5.75
C ARG A 258 6.69 20.14 7.15
N VAL A 259 7.56 20.65 8.01
CA VAL A 259 7.22 21.16 9.34
C VAL A 259 7.36 22.67 9.36
N LEU A 260 6.30 23.38 9.75
CA LEU A 260 6.33 24.81 10.05
C LEU A 260 6.82 25.02 11.48
N ILE A 261 7.97 25.65 11.63
CA ILE A 261 8.53 26.05 12.92
C ILE A 261 8.35 27.57 13.08
N THR A 262 7.53 28.00 14.04
CA THR A 262 7.10 29.41 14.15
C THR A 262 7.10 29.94 15.59
N GLY A 263 7.38 31.23 15.70
CA GLY A 263 7.42 31.99 16.96
C GLY A 263 8.47 31.47 17.97
N GLY A 264 8.11 31.60 19.25
CA GLY A 264 8.94 31.32 20.41
C GLY A 264 9.69 32.54 20.92
N PHE A 265 10.50 32.33 21.95
CA PHE A 265 11.39 33.34 22.53
C PHE A 265 12.82 33.12 22.06
N GLY A 266 13.47 34.19 21.59
CA GLY A 266 14.87 34.17 21.17
C GLY A 266 15.75 35.06 22.06
N VAL A 267 17.06 35.03 21.82
CA VAL A 267 17.96 36.05 22.36
C VAL A 267 17.97 37.25 21.40
N THR A 268 17.58 38.41 21.91
CA THR A 268 17.80 39.69 21.22
C THR A 268 18.87 40.47 21.97
N GLU A 269 20.00 40.75 21.33
CA GLU A 269 21.17 41.35 22.00
C GLU A 269 20.94 42.76 22.57
N ALA A 270 19.87 43.44 22.14
CA ALA A 270 19.40 44.68 22.78
C ALA A 270 19.00 44.48 24.26
N THR A 271 18.62 43.25 24.65
CA THR A 271 18.28 42.87 26.03
C THR A 271 18.76 41.45 26.36
N PRO A 272 20.07 41.18 26.55
CA PRO A 272 20.59 39.82 26.78
C PRO A 272 20.08 39.16 28.08
N LYS A 273 19.44 39.95 28.96
CA LYS A 273 18.82 39.51 30.22
C LYS A 273 17.30 39.37 30.17
N LYS A 274 16.66 39.60 29.01
CA LYS A 274 15.22 39.39 28.79
C LYS A 274 14.98 38.60 27.51
N ARG A 275 14.09 37.61 27.56
CA ARG A 275 13.74 36.79 26.40
C ARG A 275 12.47 37.34 25.76
N ASN A 276 12.68 38.09 24.68
CA ASN A 276 11.60 38.64 23.85
C ASN A 276 11.14 37.57 22.85
N ALA A 277 9.86 37.61 22.49
CA ALA A 277 9.34 36.76 21.44
C ALA A 277 9.84 37.19 20.05
N ILE A 278 9.94 36.23 19.14
CA ILE A 278 10.29 36.48 17.73
C ILE A 278 9.09 36.19 16.81
N PRO A 279 8.92 36.92 15.69
CA PRO A 279 7.85 36.65 14.72
C PRO A 279 8.25 35.63 13.65
N THR A 280 9.54 35.34 13.49
CA THR A 280 10.10 34.62 12.33
C THR A 280 9.72 33.16 12.30
N ALA A 281 9.24 32.68 11.14
CA ALA A 281 8.97 31.27 10.88
C ALA A 281 9.90 30.68 9.80
N GLU A 282 10.12 29.38 9.92
CA GLU A 282 10.96 28.59 9.01
C GLU A 282 10.23 27.27 8.68
N LEU A 283 10.52 26.74 7.51
CA LEU A 283 10.05 25.44 7.04
C LEU A 283 11.22 24.46 7.09
N TYR A 284 11.01 23.29 7.68
CA TYR A 284 11.91 22.15 7.56
C TYR A 284 11.34 21.13 6.58
N GLU A 285 12.13 20.71 5.60
CA GLU A 285 11.80 19.60 4.70
C GLU A 285 12.69 18.39 5.05
N PRO A 286 12.12 17.22 5.37
CA PRO A 286 12.85 16.17 6.07
C PRO A 286 13.53 15.13 5.17
N LEU A 287 13.26 15.11 3.86
CA LEU A 287 13.90 14.19 2.90
C LEU A 287 15.24 14.76 2.40
N SER A 288 15.23 16.04 2.02
CA SER A 288 16.42 16.83 1.75
C SER A 288 17.18 17.22 3.03
N ARG A 289 16.47 17.20 4.18
CA ARG A 289 16.93 17.57 5.53
C ARG A 289 17.41 19.02 5.60
N THR A 290 16.61 19.97 5.10
CA THR A 290 17.00 21.38 4.98
C THR A 290 15.95 22.36 5.51
N PHE A 291 16.43 23.50 6.00
CA PHE A 291 15.61 24.66 6.37
C PHE A 291 15.48 25.66 5.21
N ALA A 292 14.29 26.26 5.08
CA ALA A 292 14.02 27.43 4.24
C ALA A 292 13.15 28.44 4.99
N LEU A 293 13.33 29.73 4.73
CA LEU A 293 12.50 30.78 5.30
C LEU A 293 11.12 30.84 4.65
N THR A 294 10.16 31.37 5.39
CA THR A 294 8.82 31.73 4.90
C THR A 294 8.37 33.07 5.47
N GLY A 295 7.09 33.40 5.42
CA GLY A 295 6.52 34.57 6.08
C GLY A 295 6.81 34.61 7.59
N SER A 296 6.49 35.73 8.22
CA SER A 296 6.62 35.92 9.67
C SER A 296 5.30 36.38 10.27
N LEU A 297 5.06 36.02 11.53
CA LEU A 297 3.90 36.46 12.32
C LEU A 297 3.82 37.98 12.39
N GLN A 298 2.60 38.51 12.33
CA GLN A 298 2.30 39.92 12.57
C GLN A 298 2.50 40.29 14.04
N SER A 299 2.19 39.37 14.97
CA SER A 299 2.47 39.51 16.41
C SER A 299 3.47 38.46 16.89
N ALA A 300 4.69 38.90 17.21
CA ALA A 300 5.72 38.06 17.82
C ALA A 300 5.24 37.47 19.15
N ARG A 301 5.39 36.15 19.32
CA ARG A 301 4.82 35.40 20.46
C ARG A 301 5.58 34.09 20.74
N GLY A 302 5.65 33.71 22.00
CA GLY A 302 5.96 32.35 22.48
C GLY A 302 4.89 31.88 23.48
N TYR A 303 4.93 30.60 23.89
CA TYR A 303 3.83 29.96 24.65
C TYR A 303 2.46 29.99 23.96
N HIS A 304 2.43 30.24 22.64
CA HIS A 304 1.26 30.12 21.78
C HIS A 304 1.01 28.64 21.40
N THR A 305 -0.14 28.36 20.82
CA THR A 305 -0.41 27.09 20.13
C THR A 305 -0.41 27.29 18.63
N ALA A 306 -0.10 26.24 17.86
CA ALA A 306 -0.12 26.24 16.40
C ALA A 306 -0.72 24.93 15.89
N THR A 307 -2.03 24.95 15.65
CA THR A 307 -2.82 23.73 15.39
C THR A 307 -3.26 23.69 13.94
N LEU A 308 -3.07 22.53 13.29
CA LEU A 308 -3.51 22.33 11.92
C LEU A 308 -5.05 22.23 11.87
N VAL A 309 -5.65 23.01 10.97
CA VAL A 309 -7.07 22.99 10.62
C VAL A 309 -7.23 22.33 9.26
N GLU A 310 -8.27 21.52 9.17
CA GLU A 310 -8.78 20.96 7.92
C GLU A 310 -10.03 21.76 7.52
N GLU A 311 -9.99 22.44 6.37
CA GLU A 311 -11.16 23.12 5.82
C GLU A 311 -11.73 22.38 4.61
N GLU A 312 -13.00 21.99 4.69
CA GLU A 312 -13.78 21.54 3.53
C GLU A 312 -14.28 22.75 2.74
N THR A 313 -13.82 22.89 1.50
CA THR A 313 -14.28 23.97 0.61
C THR A 313 -15.57 23.57 -0.10
N ALA A 314 -16.69 24.24 0.22
CA ALA A 314 -18.05 23.86 -0.21
C ALA A 314 -18.35 23.93 -1.73
N SER A 315 -17.33 24.04 -2.58
CA SER A 315 -17.43 24.12 -4.05
C SER A 315 -16.57 23.09 -4.78
N THR A 316 -15.64 22.41 -4.10
CA THR A 316 -14.67 21.49 -4.68
C THR A 316 -14.24 20.47 -3.64
N SER A 317 -14.05 19.20 -3.99
CA SER A 317 -13.57 18.14 -3.07
C SER A 317 -12.08 18.27 -2.73
N THR A 318 -11.60 19.51 -2.57
CA THR A 318 -10.26 19.90 -2.18
C THR A 318 -10.27 20.30 -0.71
N VAL A 319 -9.70 19.44 0.12
CA VAL A 319 -9.33 19.76 1.50
C VAL A 319 -8.16 20.75 1.48
N SER A 320 -8.27 21.85 2.23
CA SER A 320 -7.16 22.77 2.50
C SER A 320 -6.68 22.64 3.94
N TRP A 321 -5.35 22.59 4.11
CA TRP A 321 -4.68 22.50 5.41
C TRP A 321 -4.02 23.85 5.74
N GLU A 322 -4.54 24.52 6.77
CA GLU A 322 -4.01 25.78 7.30
C GLU A 322 -3.54 25.58 8.75
N VAL A 323 -2.54 26.34 9.22
CA VAL A 323 -2.15 26.31 10.64
C VAL A 323 -2.68 27.55 11.33
N LEU A 324 -3.46 27.39 12.41
CA LEU A 324 -3.89 28.50 13.26
C LEU A 324 -2.98 28.70 14.46
N ILE A 325 -2.45 29.90 14.59
CA ILE A 325 -1.56 30.36 15.65
C ILE A 325 -2.38 31.19 16.65
N ILE A 326 -2.50 30.70 17.88
CA ILE A 326 -3.43 31.23 18.90
C ILE A 326 -2.68 31.61 20.19
N GLY A 327 -3.02 32.77 20.76
CA GLY A 327 -2.57 33.19 22.10
C GLY A 327 -1.06 33.42 22.22
N GLY A 328 -0.50 33.08 23.39
CA GLY A 328 0.90 33.28 23.74
C GLY A 328 1.20 34.62 24.43
N SER A 329 2.49 34.92 24.59
CA SER A 329 3.01 36.16 25.17
C SER A 329 4.15 36.72 24.32
N ALA A 330 4.26 38.04 24.21
CA ALA A 330 5.34 38.73 23.52
C ALA A 330 6.65 38.78 24.34
N ASP A 331 6.57 38.50 25.64
CA ASP A 331 7.70 38.37 26.57
C ASP A 331 7.60 37.08 27.41
N GLN A 332 8.75 36.64 27.92
CA GLN A 332 8.84 35.45 28.77
C GLN A 332 8.96 35.77 30.27
N ASP A 333 9.11 37.04 30.63
CA ASP A 333 9.62 37.47 31.94
C ASP A 333 8.55 38.21 32.77
N GLY A 334 7.40 37.55 32.96
CA GLY A 334 6.29 37.97 33.82
C GLY A 334 6.16 37.17 35.14
N PRO A 335 5.10 37.40 35.94
CA PRO A 335 4.01 38.35 35.70
C PRO A 335 4.39 39.82 36.02
N PRO A 336 3.75 40.82 35.38
CA PRO A 336 2.74 40.66 34.35
C PRO A 336 3.34 40.28 32.98
N PHE A 337 2.75 39.29 32.31
CA PHE A 337 3.10 38.89 30.94
C PHE A 337 2.38 39.76 29.90
N SER A 338 3.05 40.03 28.78
CA SER A 338 2.51 40.72 27.60
C SER A 338 1.71 39.75 26.72
N THR A 339 0.59 39.25 27.25
CA THR A 339 -0.27 38.25 26.58
C THR A 339 -0.89 38.75 25.28
N VAL A 340 -0.82 37.94 24.22
CA VAL A 340 -1.26 38.32 22.87
C VAL A 340 -2.70 37.86 22.62
N ALA A 341 -3.59 38.81 22.36
CA ALA A 341 -5.02 38.61 22.10
C ALA A 341 -5.34 38.51 20.59
N ALA A 342 -4.57 37.73 19.84
CA ALA A 342 -4.70 37.65 18.37
C ALA A 342 -4.59 36.21 17.86
N VAL A 343 -5.27 35.95 16.73
CA VAL A 343 -5.21 34.71 15.97
C VAL A 343 -4.70 35.01 14.57
N GLU A 344 -3.73 34.24 14.13
CA GLU A 344 -3.12 34.36 12.80
C GLU A 344 -3.16 32.99 12.12
N ARG A 345 -3.48 32.95 10.83
CA ARG A 345 -3.33 31.74 10.02
C ARG A 345 -2.03 31.77 9.23
N TYR A 346 -1.39 30.61 9.09
CA TYR A 346 -0.37 30.38 8.09
C TYR A 346 -0.98 29.68 6.88
N ASP A 347 -0.96 30.37 5.74
CA ASP A 347 -1.32 29.83 4.43
C ASP A 347 -0.08 29.18 3.82
N SER A 348 -0.10 27.86 3.67
CA SER A 348 0.98 27.06 3.08
C SER A 348 1.13 27.23 1.56
N ALA A 349 0.04 27.57 0.87
CA ALA A 349 -0.01 27.77 -0.59
C ALA A 349 0.42 29.19 -1.01
N ARG A 350 0.44 30.15 -0.08
CA ARG A 350 0.99 31.52 -0.25
C ARG A 350 2.27 31.80 0.55
N GLY A 351 2.56 31.03 1.59
CA GLY A 351 3.75 31.19 2.43
C GLY A 351 3.70 32.40 3.37
N ILE A 352 2.50 32.81 3.81
CA ILE A 352 2.29 34.06 4.57
C ILE A 352 1.50 33.83 5.86
N PHE A 353 1.70 34.73 6.82
CA PHE A 353 0.87 34.84 8.02
C PHE A 353 -0.08 36.04 7.91
N GLU A 354 -1.38 35.80 8.09
CA GLU A 354 -2.42 36.82 8.02
C GLU A 354 -3.51 36.58 9.08
N PRO A 355 -4.29 37.60 9.48
CA PRO A 355 -5.49 37.39 10.30
C PRO A 355 -6.50 36.50 9.58
N VAL A 356 -7.21 35.64 10.31
CA VAL A 356 -8.28 34.81 9.74
C VAL A 356 -9.41 35.71 9.21
N PRO A 357 -9.75 35.69 7.91
CA PRO A 357 -10.76 36.58 7.35
C PRO A 357 -12.14 36.35 7.98
N GLY A 358 -12.79 37.43 8.44
CA GLY A 358 -14.14 37.38 9.02
C GLY A 358 -14.23 36.88 10.47
N LEU A 359 -13.12 36.44 11.08
CA LEU A 359 -13.10 35.95 12.46
C LEU A 359 -13.13 37.11 13.48
N GLU A 360 -14.19 37.19 14.27
CA GLU A 360 -14.22 38.04 15.47
C GLU A 360 -13.42 37.37 16.61
N VAL A 361 -12.35 38.02 17.06
CA VAL A 361 -11.48 37.53 18.13
C VAL A 361 -12.00 37.97 19.50
N PRO A 362 -12.33 37.04 20.44
CA PRO A 362 -12.83 37.41 21.76
C PRO A 362 -11.82 38.26 22.55
N ALA A 363 -12.29 39.34 23.19
CA ALA A 363 -11.45 40.24 23.98
C ALA A 363 -10.70 39.53 25.14
N ASN A 364 -11.29 38.44 25.67
CA ASN A 364 -10.73 37.55 26.68
C ASN A 364 -10.16 36.24 26.09
N LEU A 365 -9.69 36.27 24.83
CA LEU A 365 -8.91 35.17 24.26
C LEU A 365 -7.47 35.14 24.80
N ALA A 366 -6.89 36.29 25.17
CA ALA A 366 -5.50 36.43 25.63
C ALA A 366 -5.11 35.39 26.70
N ARG A 367 -4.16 34.50 26.36
CA ARG A 367 -3.72 33.39 27.23
C ARG A 367 -2.38 32.79 26.81
N LEU A 368 -1.55 32.40 27.77
CA LEU A 368 -0.33 31.60 27.56
C LEU A 368 -0.46 30.21 28.19
N ARG A 369 0.35 29.23 27.76
CA ARG A 369 0.38 27.85 28.32
C ARG A 369 -0.98 27.13 28.30
N HIS A 370 -1.80 27.45 27.30
CA HIS A 370 -3.10 26.84 27.01
C HIS A 370 -2.91 25.62 26.08
N SER A 371 -3.95 24.82 25.91
CA SER A 371 -3.99 23.76 24.88
C SER A 371 -4.91 24.15 23.72
N ALA A 372 -4.66 23.57 22.54
CA ALA A 372 -5.48 23.75 21.33
C ALA A 372 -5.54 22.44 20.52
N THR A 373 -6.54 21.60 20.80
CA THR A 373 -6.66 20.24 20.24
C THR A 373 -7.66 20.24 19.08
N ARG A 374 -7.21 19.89 17.85
CA ARG A 374 -8.13 19.50 16.76
C ARG A 374 -8.88 18.24 17.21
N PHE A 375 -10.20 18.27 17.15
CA PHE A 375 -11.04 17.15 17.58
C PHE A 375 -12.04 16.68 16.51
N ASP A 376 -12.17 17.43 15.43
CA ASP A 376 -12.92 17.06 14.22
C ASP A 376 -12.43 17.90 13.03
N VAL A 377 -12.91 17.60 11.82
CA VAL A 377 -12.79 18.45 10.63
C VAL A 377 -13.24 19.87 10.98
N GLY A 378 -12.43 20.87 10.67
CA GLY A 378 -12.70 22.28 10.97
C GLY A 378 -12.81 22.68 12.45
N ARG A 379 -12.63 21.78 13.45
CA ARG A 379 -12.92 22.10 14.86
C ARG A 379 -11.74 21.90 15.81
N ILE A 380 -11.44 22.95 16.59
CA ILE A 380 -10.38 22.97 17.62
C ILE A 380 -10.96 23.38 18.98
N LEU A 381 -10.61 22.65 20.04
CA LEU A 381 -10.85 23.05 21.42
C LEU A 381 -9.63 23.82 21.95
N VAL A 382 -9.79 25.12 22.18
CA VAL A 382 -8.80 26.00 22.82
C VAL A 382 -9.13 26.09 24.31
N ALA A 383 -8.33 25.51 25.20
CA ALA A 383 -8.68 25.34 26.61
C ALA A 383 -7.65 25.93 27.58
N GLY A 384 -8.15 26.55 28.65
CA GLY A 384 -7.39 26.98 29.84
C GLY A 384 -6.19 27.88 29.53
N GLY A 385 -5.07 27.63 30.21
CA GLY A 385 -3.88 28.48 30.20
C GLY A 385 -3.86 29.47 31.37
N SER A 386 -2.97 30.46 31.31
CA SER A 386 -2.92 31.60 32.24
C SER A 386 -3.26 32.91 31.54
N ASP A 387 -3.77 33.88 32.31
CA ASP A 387 -3.78 35.30 31.92
C ASP A 387 -2.41 35.98 32.15
N SER A 388 -2.36 37.31 31.94
CA SER A 388 -1.16 38.12 32.14
C SER A 388 -0.63 38.13 33.58
N THR A 389 -1.46 37.82 34.58
CA THR A 389 -1.08 37.76 36.00
C THR A 389 -0.72 36.33 36.47
N ASP A 390 -0.48 35.44 35.52
CA ASP A 390 -0.30 33.98 35.69
C ASP A 390 -1.46 33.28 36.41
N GLN A 391 -2.67 33.88 36.41
CA GLN A 391 -3.85 33.22 36.98
C GLN A 391 -4.40 32.21 35.99
N ALA A 392 -4.51 30.96 36.44
CA ALA A 392 -4.99 29.84 35.63
C ALA A 392 -6.48 29.97 35.31
N LEU A 393 -6.83 29.76 34.04
CA LEU A 393 -8.17 29.94 33.49
C LEU A 393 -8.95 28.62 33.42
N ASN A 394 -10.26 28.70 33.61
CA ASN A 394 -11.23 27.67 33.19
C ASN A 394 -12.02 28.07 31.93
N THR A 395 -11.71 29.22 31.31
CA THR A 395 -12.34 29.61 30.04
C THR A 395 -11.76 28.78 28.90
N ALA A 396 -12.63 28.31 28.01
CA ALA A 396 -12.29 27.62 26.79
C ALA A 396 -13.10 28.16 25.61
N TYR A 397 -12.70 27.83 24.39
CA TYR A 397 -13.45 28.09 23.18
C TYR A 397 -13.41 26.88 22.25
N VAL A 398 -14.51 26.63 21.53
CA VAL A 398 -14.48 25.84 20.30
C VAL A 398 -14.29 26.81 19.15
N TYR A 399 -13.19 26.70 18.42
CA TYR A 399 -13.07 27.28 17.09
C TYR A 399 -13.78 26.39 16.07
N THR A 400 -14.55 27.01 15.18
CA THR A 400 -15.15 26.36 14.01
C THR A 400 -14.71 27.10 12.74
N ALA A 401 -14.17 26.34 11.78
CA ALA A 401 -13.66 26.79 10.50
C ALA A 401 -14.77 26.99 9.44
N GLY A 402 -14.38 27.46 8.23
CA GLY A 402 -15.28 27.61 7.08
C GLY A 402 -15.70 29.07 6.80
N PRO A 403 -16.74 29.31 5.96
CA PRO A 403 -17.04 30.64 5.39
C PRO A 403 -17.42 31.75 6.38
N ALA A 404 -17.75 31.39 7.63
CA ALA A 404 -18.01 32.31 8.74
C ALA A 404 -17.30 31.76 9.99
N PRO A 405 -15.96 31.91 10.09
CA PRO A 405 -15.19 31.27 11.15
C PRO A 405 -15.46 31.96 12.49
N MET A 406 -15.61 31.17 13.56
CA MET A 406 -16.06 31.69 14.85
C MET A 406 -15.49 30.96 16.07
N PHE A 407 -15.42 31.67 17.20
CA PHE A 407 -15.17 31.08 18.52
C PHE A 407 -16.47 30.99 19.34
N THR A 408 -16.84 29.78 19.73
CA THR A 408 -17.93 29.52 20.69
C THR A 408 -17.35 29.41 22.10
N PRO A 409 -17.73 30.25 23.08
CA PRO A 409 -17.23 30.17 24.45
C PRO A 409 -17.73 28.89 25.17
N LYS A 410 -16.86 28.33 26.00
CA LYS A 410 -17.11 27.16 26.87
C LYS A 410 -16.44 27.37 28.23
N THR A 411 -16.88 26.60 29.24
CA THR A 411 -16.34 26.68 30.60
C THR A 411 -15.93 25.30 31.09
N MET A 412 -14.67 25.16 31.45
CA MET A 412 -14.07 23.97 32.07
C MET A 412 -14.47 23.87 33.55
N LEU A 413 -14.41 22.65 34.08
CA LEU A 413 -14.70 22.36 35.48
C LEU A 413 -13.57 22.82 36.43
N ALA A 414 -12.32 22.88 35.93
CA ALA A 414 -11.18 23.37 36.70
C ALA A 414 -10.45 24.55 36.02
N ASN A 415 -9.89 25.45 36.84
CA ASN A 415 -8.88 26.42 36.41
C ASN A 415 -7.55 25.69 36.20
N ARG A 416 -6.92 25.78 35.01
CA ARG A 416 -5.70 24.98 34.72
C ARG A 416 -4.79 25.58 33.65
N SER A 417 -3.55 25.89 34.03
CA SER A 417 -2.48 26.36 33.14
C SER A 417 -1.38 25.30 32.99
N GLY A 418 -0.84 25.11 31.78
CA GLY A 418 0.15 24.05 31.51
C GLY A 418 -0.39 22.65 31.81
N HIS A 419 -1.68 22.41 31.55
CA HIS A 419 -2.28 21.08 31.55
C HIS A 419 -1.97 20.37 30.23
N ALA A 420 -2.03 19.04 30.21
CA ALA A 420 -1.96 18.28 28.96
C ALA A 420 -3.37 18.01 28.43
N ALA A 421 -3.57 18.11 27.12
CA ALA A 421 -4.83 17.79 26.45
C ALA A 421 -4.60 16.89 25.24
N VAL A 422 -5.48 15.90 25.03
CA VAL A 422 -5.35 14.90 23.95
C VAL A 422 -6.72 14.40 23.49
N LEU A 423 -6.86 14.13 22.20
CA LEU A 423 -8.03 13.46 21.62
C LEU A 423 -8.08 12.01 22.14
N LEU A 424 -9.26 11.53 22.55
CA LEU A 424 -9.47 10.15 23.02
C LEU A 424 -9.92 9.22 21.90
N ALA A 425 -10.85 9.70 21.07
CA ALA A 425 -11.49 8.91 20.04
C ALA A 425 -10.50 8.45 18.96
N ASP A 426 -10.87 7.36 18.29
CA ASP A 426 -10.40 7.12 16.93
C ASP A 426 -11.35 7.82 15.95
N ASP A 427 -10.83 8.27 14.82
CA ASP A 427 -11.60 8.95 13.76
C ASP A 427 -12.82 8.09 13.33
N ALA A 428 -12.64 6.77 13.31
CA ALA A 428 -13.67 5.78 13.01
C ALA A 428 -14.85 5.70 14.00
N LEU A 429 -14.77 6.39 15.16
CA LEU A 429 -15.82 6.39 16.19
C LEU A 429 -16.50 7.75 16.37
N GLY A 430 -16.04 8.81 15.69
CA GLY A 430 -16.78 10.07 15.49
C GLY A 430 -17.13 10.93 16.73
N THR A 431 -16.75 10.55 17.96
CA THR A 431 -17.22 11.29 19.16
C THR A 431 -16.48 12.60 19.42
N GLY A 432 -15.26 12.78 18.88
CA GLY A 432 -14.48 14.01 19.03
C GLY A 432 -14.06 14.37 20.46
N ASP A 433 -14.06 13.41 21.39
CA ASP A 433 -13.85 13.70 22.82
C ASP A 433 -12.38 14.02 23.17
N VAL A 434 -12.15 15.12 23.88
CA VAL A 434 -10.81 15.56 24.32
C VAL A 434 -10.66 15.39 25.84
N LEU A 435 -9.63 14.68 26.28
CA LEU A 435 -9.23 14.57 27.69
C LEU A 435 -8.26 15.69 28.06
N LEU A 436 -8.51 16.37 29.18
CA LEU A 436 -7.65 17.36 29.80
C LEU A 436 -7.18 16.86 31.17
N THR A 437 -5.88 16.85 31.43
CA THR A 437 -5.28 16.31 32.67
C THR A 437 -4.34 17.29 33.35
N GLY A 438 -4.38 17.31 34.69
CA GLY A 438 -3.45 18.09 35.52
C GLY A 438 -3.43 19.60 35.22
N GLY A 439 -2.24 20.19 35.25
CA GLY A 439 -2.02 21.64 35.15
C GLY A 439 -1.93 22.31 36.53
N LEU A 440 -1.47 23.56 36.51
CA LEU A 440 -1.33 24.42 37.68
C LEU A 440 -2.60 25.24 37.93
N TYR A 441 -2.94 25.39 39.20
CA TYR A 441 -3.84 26.40 39.75
C TYR A 441 -3.19 27.01 40.99
N ILE A 442 -3.06 28.34 41.06
CA ILE A 442 -2.36 29.08 42.14
C ILE A 442 -0.98 28.49 42.52
N GLY A 443 -0.23 27.99 41.53
CA GLY A 443 1.08 27.35 41.71
C GLY A 443 1.04 25.88 42.19
N ILE A 444 -0.15 25.33 42.45
CA ILE A 444 -0.35 23.95 42.89
C ILE A 444 -0.73 23.07 41.69
N ALA A 445 -0.10 21.90 41.55
CA ALA A 445 -0.43 20.95 40.49
C ALA A 445 -1.69 20.12 40.82
N GLN A 446 -2.45 19.74 39.78
CA GLN A 446 -3.70 18.99 39.92
C GLN A 446 -3.53 17.48 39.65
N THR A 447 -4.34 16.66 40.34
CA THR A 447 -4.54 15.22 40.03
C THR A 447 -5.78 14.96 39.16
N SER A 448 -6.65 15.96 38.95
CA SER A 448 -7.93 15.80 38.29
C SER A 448 -7.80 15.61 36.76
N GLY A 449 -8.79 14.94 36.18
CA GLY A 449 -9.07 14.95 34.75
C GLY A 449 -10.48 15.43 34.47
N GLU A 450 -10.67 16.09 33.34
CA GLU A 450 -11.97 16.40 32.76
C GLU A 450 -11.97 16.10 31.26
N ILE A 451 -13.13 15.77 30.72
CA ILE A 451 -13.32 15.40 29.32
C ILE A 451 -14.27 16.41 28.70
N PHE A 452 -13.85 17.04 27.61
CA PHE A 452 -14.76 17.71 26.70
C PHE A 452 -15.42 16.63 25.83
N ASN A 453 -16.72 16.41 26.01
CA ASN A 453 -17.51 15.54 25.15
C ASN A 453 -18.09 16.36 24.00
N ALA A 454 -17.57 16.17 22.78
CA ALA A 454 -17.93 17.02 21.64
C ALA A 454 -19.32 16.69 21.06
N THR A 455 -19.76 15.44 21.20
CA THR A 455 -21.08 14.94 20.75
C THR A 455 -22.20 15.02 21.78
N ALA A 456 -21.94 15.50 23.00
CA ALA A 456 -22.97 15.57 24.05
C ALA A 456 -24.17 16.42 23.62
N ASP A 457 -25.38 15.88 23.84
CA ASP A 457 -26.66 16.56 23.60
C ASP A 457 -26.71 17.91 24.32
N ALA A 458 -26.52 18.98 23.55
CA ALA A 458 -26.85 20.32 23.98
C ALA A 458 -28.36 20.56 23.76
N PRO A 459 -29.03 21.40 24.58
CA PRO A 459 -30.35 21.91 24.26
C PRO A 459 -30.40 22.52 22.84
N GLU A 460 -31.55 22.53 22.18
CA GLU A 460 -31.69 22.97 20.77
C GLU A 460 -31.15 24.40 20.51
N ASP A 461 -31.13 25.27 21.52
CA ASP A 461 -30.59 26.64 21.47
C ASP A 461 -29.08 26.76 21.79
N ALA A 462 -28.36 25.65 22.02
CA ALA A 462 -26.99 25.64 22.50
C ALA A 462 -26.04 24.83 21.60
N THR A 463 -24.84 25.36 21.35
CA THR A 463 -23.82 24.68 20.55
C THR A 463 -23.33 23.39 21.25
N PRO A 464 -23.21 22.25 20.55
CA PRO A 464 -22.64 21.01 21.10
C PRO A 464 -21.28 21.18 21.78
N GLY A 465 -20.93 20.23 22.65
CA GLY A 465 -19.69 20.24 23.42
C GLY A 465 -19.86 20.65 24.88
N THR A 466 -19.67 19.72 25.83
CA THR A 466 -19.76 19.96 27.28
C THR A 466 -18.56 19.37 28.03
N PHE A 467 -18.22 19.91 29.21
CA PHE A 467 -17.17 19.36 30.07
C PHE A 467 -17.76 18.48 31.18
N GLN A 468 -17.20 17.28 31.34
CA GLN A 468 -17.55 16.32 32.39
C GLN A 468 -16.30 15.87 33.17
N ALA A 469 -16.45 15.58 34.46
CA ALA A 469 -15.36 15.06 35.27
C ALA A 469 -15.06 13.60 34.93
N VAL A 470 -13.78 13.19 35.02
CA VAL A 470 -13.43 11.77 34.95
C VAL A 470 -13.95 11.06 36.20
N THR A 471 -14.79 10.04 36.04
CA THR A 471 -15.38 9.28 37.17
C THR A 471 -14.61 8.02 37.52
N GLY A 472 -13.99 7.37 36.53
CA GLY A 472 -13.53 5.98 36.68
C GLY A 472 -14.69 4.99 36.76
N THR A 473 -14.35 3.72 37.01
CA THR A 473 -15.28 2.59 37.19
C THR A 473 -14.76 1.66 38.29
N PRO A 474 -15.58 1.30 39.30
CA PRO A 474 -15.16 0.37 40.36
C PRO A 474 -14.81 -1.04 39.84
N GLU A 475 -15.55 -1.51 38.83
CA GLU A 475 -15.48 -2.90 38.34
C GLU A 475 -14.24 -3.21 37.50
N ARG A 476 -13.63 -2.19 36.86
CA ARG A 476 -12.42 -2.36 36.04
C ARG A 476 -11.19 -1.63 36.61
N SER A 477 -11.20 -1.32 37.92
CA SER A 477 -10.08 -0.69 38.64
C SER A 477 -9.62 0.67 38.05
N THR A 478 -10.51 1.43 37.40
CA THR A 478 -10.19 2.77 36.89
C THR A 478 -10.71 3.86 37.83
N PHE A 479 -9.90 4.89 38.07
CA PHE A 479 -10.13 5.90 39.11
C PHE A 479 -10.48 7.29 38.52
N PRO A 480 -11.12 8.18 39.31
CA PRO A 480 -11.44 9.55 38.88
C PRO A 480 -10.25 10.52 38.80
N THR A 481 -9.10 10.17 39.39
CA THR A 481 -7.91 11.03 39.45
C THR A 481 -6.63 10.27 39.09
N MET A 482 -5.66 11.01 38.58
CA MET A 482 -4.25 10.58 38.45
C MET A 482 -3.67 10.10 39.79
N LEU A 483 -2.60 9.32 39.71
CA LEU A 483 -1.80 8.83 40.83
C LEU A 483 -0.94 9.95 41.43
N LYS A 484 -0.24 10.72 40.60
CA LYS A 484 0.57 11.89 41.02
C LYS A 484 -0.05 13.19 40.49
N ALA A 485 0.13 14.29 41.22
CA ALA A 485 -0.26 15.62 40.74
C ALA A 485 0.77 16.12 39.71
N ARG A 486 0.32 16.64 38.57
CA ARG A 486 1.18 16.93 37.41
C ARG A 486 0.77 18.22 36.70
N ALA A 487 1.75 18.97 36.23
CA ALA A 487 1.61 20.05 35.26
C ALA A 487 2.83 20.06 34.33
N ARG A 488 2.72 20.60 33.12
CA ARG A 488 3.77 20.55 32.08
C ARG A 488 4.30 19.13 31.81
N HIS A 489 3.41 18.15 31.99
CA HIS A 489 3.55 16.76 31.54
C HIS A 489 3.05 16.64 30.09
N THR A 490 3.34 15.50 29.48
CA THR A 490 2.80 15.14 28.16
C THR A 490 1.63 14.16 28.30
N ALA A 491 0.71 14.21 27.32
CA ALA A 491 -0.35 13.22 27.15
C ALA A 491 -0.31 12.68 25.72
N THR A 492 -0.11 11.38 25.57
CA THR A 492 0.06 10.71 24.27
C THR A 492 -0.95 9.58 24.15
N ARG A 493 -1.92 9.70 23.22
CA ARG A 493 -2.80 8.58 22.84
C ARG A 493 -1.95 7.50 22.17
N LEU A 494 -2.15 6.26 22.60
CA LEU A 494 -1.51 5.06 22.06
C LEU A 494 -2.43 4.44 20.99
N HIS A 495 -1.88 3.57 20.14
CA HIS A 495 -2.63 2.89 19.06
C HIS A 495 -3.80 2.03 19.58
N ASP A 496 -3.78 1.62 20.86
CA ASP A 496 -4.84 0.87 21.52
C ASP A 496 -5.91 1.75 22.21
N GLY A 497 -5.84 3.07 22.03
CA GLY A 497 -6.78 4.04 22.62
C GLY A 497 -6.55 4.36 24.10
N ARG A 498 -5.56 3.75 24.77
CA ARG A 498 -5.07 4.23 26.08
C ARG A 498 -4.28 5.53 25.89
N VAL A 499 -4.11 6.30 26.97
CA VAL A 499 -3.30 7.52 26.98
C VAL A 499 -2.18 7.40 28.02
N LEU A 500 -0.93 7.57 27.57
CA LEU A 500 0.24 7.70 28.42
C LEU A 500 0.35 9.16 28.93
N LEU A 501 0.46 9.33 30.25
CA LEU A 501 0.61 10.62 30.92
C LEU A 501 1.99 10.66 31.59
N ALA A 502 2.98 11.30 30.95
CA ALA A 502 4.40 11.16 31.31
C ALA A 502 5.00 12.42 31.94
N GLY A 503 5.73 12.24 33.05
CA GLY A 503 6.50 13.30 33.72
C GLY A 503 5.62 14.43 34.28
N GLY A 504 6.09 15.66 34.10
CA GLY A 504 5.51 16.88 34.65
C GLY A 504 6.09 17.27 36.01
N LEU A 505 5.62 18.39 36.55
CA LEU A 505 5.99 18.92 37.85
C LEU A 505 4.81 18.85 38.83
N ASN A 506 5.10 18.45 40.06
CA ASN A 506 4.19 18.56 41.18
C ASN A 506 4.51 19.87 41.93
N GLY A 507 3.75 20.93 41.64
CA GLY A 507 3.88 22.23 42.29
C GLY A 507 3.24 22.21 43.67
N THR A 508 3.98 22.66 44.69
CA THR A 508 3.49 22.84 46.06
C THR A 508 3.89 24.23 46.57
N ILE A 509 3.24 24.69 47.66
CA ILE A 509 3.57 25.97 48.31
C ILE A 509 5.03 26.00 48.84
N ALA A 510 5.64 24.83 49.06
CA ALA A 510 7.02 24.69 49.53
C ALA A 510 8.06 24.51 48.39
N GLY A 511 7.63 24.41 47.12
CA GLY A 511 8.50 24.16 45.98
C GLY A 511 7.86 23.27 44.91
N SER A 512 8.47 23.22 43.73
CA SER A 512 8.10 22.28 42.65
C SER A 512 9.01 21.05 42.67
N ILE A 513 8.43 19.89 42.34
CA ILE A 513 9.17 18.62 42.25
C ILE A 513 8.86 17.98 40.90
N ALA A 514 9.87 17.85 40.04
CA ALA A 514 9.77 17.12 38.78
C ALA A 514 9.37 15.64 39.01
N GLN A 515 8.60 15.04 38.12
CA GLN A 515 8.02 13.71 38.29
C GLN A 515 8.79 12.65 37.46
N ASP A 516 9.09 11.56 38.14
CA ASP A 516 9.98 10.41 37.84
C ASP A 516 9.33 9.28 37.01
N GLY A 517 8.10 9.46 36.53
CA GLY A 517 7.37 8.37 35.89
C GLY A 517 6.12 8.81 35.16
N ALA A 518 5.61 7.92 34.32
CA ALA A 518 4.32 8.02 33.66
C ALA A 518 3.23 7.21 34.37
N GLU A 519 2.00 7.38 33.90
CA GLU A 519 0.81 6.61 34.27
C GLU A 519 -0.17 6.52 33.09
N ILE A 520 -1.20 5.67 33.18
CA ILE A 520 -2.13 5.37 32.09
C ILE A 520 -3.54 5.88 32.42
N PHE A 521 -4.16 6.59 31.47
CA PHE A 521 -5.61 6.75 31.37
C PHE A 521 -6.16 5.75 30.35
N VAL A 522 -7.30 5.13 30.68
CA VAL A 522 -8.01 4.15 29.86
C VAL A 522 -9.31 4.78 29.37
N ASP A 523 -9.52 4.87 28.06
CA ASP A 523 -10.80 5.29 27.47
C ASP A 523 -11.76 4.10 27.32
N ARG A 524 -11.26 2.96 26.82
CA ARG A 524 -12.02 1.75 26.51
C ARG A 524 -11.30 0.47 26.94
N VAL A 525 -12.08 -0.58 27.20
CA VAL A 525 -11.60 -1.97 27.37
C VAL A 525 -12.64 -2.89 26.71
N ASP A 526 -12.22 -3.79 25.83
CA ASP A 526 -13.09 -4.69 25.05
C ASP A 526 -14.23 -3.94 24.32
N GLY A 527 -13.92 -2.78 23.74
CA GLY A 527 -14.90 -1.88 23.11
C GLY A 527 -15.84 -1.12 24.06
N THR A 528 -15.96 -1.57 25.32
CA THR A 528 -16.73 -0.89 26.38
C THR A 528 -16.03 0.42 26.76
N LEU A 529 -16.77 1.50 27.04
CA LEU A 529 -16.24 2.75 27.59
C LEU A 529 -15.95 2.59 29.10
N VAL A 530 -14.72 2.89 29.53
CA VAL A 530 -14.21 2.62 30.90
C VAL A 530 -13.36 3.80 31.42
N ARG A 531 -13.79 5.02 31.10
CA ARG A 531 -13.03 6.28 31.21
C ARG A 531 -12.50 6.56 32.62
N GLY A 532 -11.21 6.32 32.83
CA GLY A 532 -10.52 6.60 34.10
C GLY A 532 -9.04 6.27 34.12
N PHE A 533 -8.36 6.66 35.20
CA PHE A 533 -6.93 6.45 35.40
C PHE A 533 -6.66 5.08 36.01
N ALA A 534 -5.72 4.32 35.46
CA ALA A 534 -5.36 2.97 35.95
C ALA A 534 -4.41 2.98 37.16
N LYS A 535 -3.89 4.15 37.56
CA LYS A 535 -2.95 4.36 38.70
C LYS A 535 -1.70 3.45 38.71
N VAL A 536 -1.28 2.96 37.55
CA VAL A 536 0.03 2.31 37.36
C VAL A 536 1.13 3.37 37.40
N HIS A 537 2.22 3.12 38.13
CA HIS A 537 3.44 3.93 38.05
C HIS A 537 4.44 3.26 37.11
N ILE A 538 4.76 3.93 36.01
CA ILE A 538 5.76 3.50 35.02
C ILE A 538 6.99 4.39 35.23
N PRO A 539 8.13 3.90 35.73
CA PRO A 539 9.30 4.75 35.98
C PRO A 539 9.93 5.22 34.66
N LEU A 540 10.40 6.47 34.62
CA LEU A 540 11.27 6.99 33.57
C LEU A 540 12.72 6.76 33.99
N ASN A 541 13.41 5.85 33.30
CA ASN A 541 14.76 5.39 33.68
C ASN A 541 15.77 6.54 33.86
N SER A 542 15.70 7.57 33.00
CA SER A 542 16.61 8.72 33.06
C SER A 542 16.23 9.78 34.11
N GLY A 543 15.22 9.52 34.95
CA GLY A 543 14.84 10.36 36.07
C GLY A 543 13.71 11.37 35.81
N PRO A 544 13.45 12.26 36.78
CA PRO A 544 12.27 13.13 36.78
C PRO A 544 12.38 14.30 35.80
N ARG A 545 11.29 14.57 35.06
CA ARG A 545 11.27 15.59 33.98
C ARG A 545 9.93 16.30 33.77
N TYR A 546 9.97 17.58 33.39
CA TYR A 546 8.85 18.39 32.89
C TYR A 546 9.31 19.34 31.77
N ASP A 547 8.39 20.00 31.06
CA ASP A 547 8.71 20.80 29.84
C ASP A 547 9.53 19.99 28.80
N HIS A 548 9.37 18.66 28.84
CA HIS A 548 9.85 17.67 27.89
C HIS A 548 8.80 17.46 26.78
N THR A 549 9.20 16.74 25.73
CA THR A 549 8.28 16.33 24.66
C THR A 549 8.13 14.81 24.63
N ALA A 550 7.00 14.32 24.09
CA ALA A 550 6.73 12.89 23.95
C ALA A 550 6.07 12.63 22.59
N THR A 551 6.66 11.72 21.81
CA THR A 551 6.25 11.45 20.42
C THR A 551 5.94 9.97 20.25
N LEU A 552 4.73 9.64 19.79
CA LEU A 552 4.37 8.28 19.37
C LEU A 552 5.02 7.97 18.03
N LEU A 553 5.80 6.89 17.96
CA LEU A 553 6.31 6.33 16.72
C LEU A 553 5.23 5.44 16.06
N PRO A 554 5.25 5.23 14.72
CA PRO A 554 4.40 4.23 14.06
C PRO A 554 4.51 2.85 14.72
N ALA A 555 5.72 2.54 15.21
CA ALA A 555 6.11 1.47 16.13
C ALA A 555 5.12 1.10 17.26
N GLY A 556 4.34 2.07 17.75
CA GLY A 556 3.60 2.02 19.02
C GLY A 556 4.38 2.56 20.22
N ASP A 557 5.71 2.62 20.14
CA ASP A 557 6.57 3.13 21.21
C ASP A 557 6.43 4.67 21.35
N VAL A 558 6.47 5.18 22.59
CA VAL A 558 6.46 6.62 22.87
C VAL A 558 7.84 7.07 23.34
N VAL A 559 8.52 7.86 22.52
CA VAL A 559 9.84 8.43 22.81
C VAL A 559 9.67 9.76 23.54
N VAL A 560 10.33 9.90 24.68
CA VAL A 560 10.27 11.02 25.63
C VAL A 560 11.64 11.70 25.68
N THR A 561 11.73 12.96 25.23
CA THR A 561 13.03 13.64 25.02
C THR A 561 13.19 14.91 25.85
N GLY A 562 14.37 15.06 26.46
CA GLY A 562 14.79 16.26 27.19
C GLY A 562 13.90 16.63 28.38
N GLY A 563 13.88 17.92 28.71
CA GLY A 563 13.09 18.53 29.78
C GLY A 563 13.93 19.25 30.84
N LEU A 564 13.25 19.63 31.92
CA LEU A 564 13.80 20.16 33.16
C LEU A 564 13.62 19.14 34.28
N ALA A 565 14.68 18.93 35.06
CA ALA A 565 14.69 18.16 36.29
C ALA A 565 14.96 19.10 37.48
N ASP A 566 14.05 19.14 38.46
CA ASP A 566 14.26 19.89 39.70
C ASP A 566 15.00 19.00 40.70
N LEU A 567 16.15 19.46 41.21
CA LEU A 567 16.82 18.87 42.37
C LEU A 567 16.51 19.74 43.61
N PRO A 568 16.36 19.15 44.82
CA PRO A 568 16.19 19.93 46.04
C PRO A 568 17.29 20.97 46.23
N ASP A 569 16.89 22.19 46.60
CA ASP A 569 17.75 23.36 46.83
C ASP A 569 18.64 23.81 45.65
N ALA A 570 18.36 23.35 44.42
CA ALA A 570 19.10 23.74 43.21
C ALA A 570 18.24 24.55 42.22
N THR A 571 18.91 25.28 41.32
CA THR A 571 18.24 25.75 40.09
C THR A 571 17.86 24.54 39.24
N PRO A 572 16.69 24.52 38.57
CA PRO A 572 16.29 23.41 37.69
C PRO A 572 17.39 23.07 36.68
N THR A 573 17.64 21.79 36.42
CA THR A 573 18.68 21.31 35.50
C THR A 573 18.03 20.88 34.19
N GLN A 574 18.53 21.36 33.05
CA GLN A 574 18.08 20.83 31.77
C GLN A 574 18.73 19.47 31.53
N ILE A 575 18.00 18.54 30.91
CA ILE A 575 18.49 17.18 30.61
C ILE A 575 18.51 16.93 29.11
N ALA A 576 19.47 16.14 28.65
CA ALA A 576 19.60 15.70 27.25
C ALA A 576 18.98 14.31 27.01
N SER A 577 18.55 13.62 28.06
CA SER A 577 18.24 12.19 28.01
C SER A 577 16.96 11.84 27.28
N VAL A 578 16.99 10.67 26.65
CA VAL A 578 15.89 10.10 25.86
C VAL A 578 15.48 8.75 26.45
N ASP A 579 14.24 8.66 26.90
CA ASP A 579 13.60 7.41 27.30
C ASP A 579 12.56 7.02 26.25
N SER A 580 12.30 5.72 26.04
CA SER A 580 11.24 5.21 25.17
C SER A 580 10.39 4.19 25.91
N TYR A 581 9.07 4.39 25.92
CA TYR A 581 8.09 3.49 26.52
C TYR A 581 7.46 2.58 25.47
N CYS A 582 7.56 1.27 25.65
CA CYS A 582 6.88 0.30 24.79
C CYS A 582 5.54 -0.14 25.42
N PRO A 583 4.38 0.16 24.82
CA PRO A 583 3.07 -0.12 25.42
C PRO A 583 2.68 -1.60 25.41
N LEU A 584 3.41 -2.43 24.65
CA LEU A 584 3.22 -3.89 24.55
C LEU A 584 3.88 -4.64 25.72
N THR A 585 5.07 -4.22 26.15
CA THR A 585 5.80 -4.82 27.27
C THR A 585 5.63 -4.06 28.58
N GLY A 586 5.17 -2.80 28.51
CA GLY A 586 5.13 -1.88 29.65
C GLY A 586 6.50 -1.36 30.09
N MET A 587 7.58 -1.73 29.38
CA MET A 587 8.95 -1.38 29.74
C MET A 587 9.38 -0.03 29.19
N VAL A 588 10.35 0.60 29.88
CA VAL A 588 11.05 1.79 29.42
C VAL A 588 12.50 1.44 29.09
N THR A 589 12.99 1.92 27.95
CA THR A 589 14.37 1.75 27.47
C THR A 589 15.00 3.11 27.21
N THR A 590 16.21 3.32 27.71
CA THR A 590 16.96 4.58 27.52
C THR A 590 17.81 4.51 26.25
N TYR A 591 17.90 5.63 25.55
CA TYR A 591 18.70 5.84 24.33
C TYR A 591 19.89 6.76 24.66
N ASP A 592 20.80 6.94 23.70
CA ASP A 592 21.83 7.98 23.81
C ASP A 592 21.21 9.38 23.96
N ASP A 593 21.92 10.28 24.65
CA ASP A 593 21.50 11.67 24.86
C ASP A 593 21.38 12.44 23.53
N ILE A 594 20.43 13.38 23.47
CA ILE A 594 20.39 14.48 22.48
C ILE A 594 21.78 15.11 22.43
N SER A 595 22.47 15.14 21.28
CA SER A 595 23.90 15.51 21.26
C SER A 595 24.35 16.28 20.02
N PHE A 596 24.61 17.57 20.21
CA PHE A 596 25.21 18.40 19.17
C PHE A 596 26.72 18.17 19.09
N ASN A 597 27.21 17.80 17.91
CA ASN A 597 28.63 17.55 17.62
C ASN A 597 29.31 16.61 18.66
N GLY A 598 28.58 15.61 19.16
CA GLY A 598 29.07 14.67 20.19
C GLY A 598 29.26 15.27 21.59
N THR A 599 28.60 16.38 21.89
CA THR A 599 28.39 16.88 23.25
C THR A 599 26.90 16.82 23.58
N ALA A 600 26.52 16.27 24.74
CA ALA A 600 25.12 16.25 25.18
C ALA A 600 24.56 17.69 25.20
N LEU A 601 23.40 17.89 24.57
CA LEU A 601 22.72 19.18 24.44
C LEU A 601 21.43 19.14 25.28
N PRO A 602 21.41 19.72 26.49
CA PRO A 602 20.24 19.62 27.36
C PRO A 602 19.15 20.62 26.93
N LEU A 603 18.00 20.10 26.51
CA LEU A 603 16.91 20.88 25.93
C LEU A 603 15.66 20.85 26.81
N ALA A 604 14.94 21.97 26.87
CA ALA A 604 13.58 22.08 27.38
C ALA A 604 12.87 23.23 26.66
N GLY A 605 11.56 23.14 26.46
CA GLY A 605 10.84 24.05 25.56
C GLY A 605 11.27 23.92 24.09
N HIS A 606 11.91 22.80 23.74
CA HIS A 606 12.12 22.35 22.37
C HIS A 606 10.84 21.76 21.79
N THR A 607 10.84 21.52 20.49
CA THR A 607 9.80 20.71 19.83
C THR A 607 10.37 19.35 19.42
N ALA A 608 9.50 18.34 19.37
CA ALA A 608 9.80 17.02 18.84
C ALA A 608 8.65 16.61 17.90
N THR A 609 8.92 16.58 16.59
CA THR A 609 7.90 16.32 15.56
C THR A 609 8.22 15.03 14.83
N LEU A 610 7.24 14.14 14.73
CA LEU A 610 7.36 12.92 13.92
C LEU A 610 7.39 13.30 12.42
N VAL A 611 8.49 12.99 11.74
CA VAL A 611 8.71 13.26 10.31
C VAL A 611 9.17 11.99 9.58
N ASN A 612 8.99 11.93 8.26
CA ASN A 612 9.59 10.88 7.44
C ASN A 612 11.02 11.27 7.07
N ALA A 613 12.01 10.39 7.26
CA ALA A 613 13.42 10.79 7.25
C ALA A 613 14.36 9.94 6.37
N GLY A 614 14.03 8.70 6.04
CA GLY A 614 14.85 7.87 5.14
C GLY A 614 14.64 8.21 3.66
N GLY A 615 15.33 7.47 2.79
CA GLY A 615 15.42 7.77 1.35
C GLY A 615 14.16 7.54 0.51
N SER A 616 13.00 7.24 1.12
CA SER A 616 11.73 7.00 0.43
C SER A 616 10.52 7.19 1.36
N ASN A 617 9.32 7.19 0.78
CA ASN A 617 8.05 7.28 1.51
C ASN A 617 7.74 6.08 2.43
N ALA A 618 8.47 4.96 2.27
CA ALA A 618 8.38 3.79 3.15
C ALA A 618 9.55 3.69 4.14
N ALA A 619 10.62 4.46 3.94
CA ALA A 619 11.87 4.35 4.67
C ALA A 619 11.85 5.25 5.92
N GLY A 620 11.27 4.74 7.01
CA GLY A 620 11.52 5.19 8.38
C GLY A 620 11.11 6.62 8.78
N ARG A 621 10.23 6.69 9.78
CA ARG A 621 9.94 7.96 10.49
C ARG A 621 10.92 8.20 11.62
N ALA A 622 11.51 9.39 11.66
CA ALA A 622 12.35 9.89 12.73
C ALA A 622 11.65 11.00 13.52
N ILE A 623 12.28 11.47 14.60
CA ILE A 623 11.80 12.60 15.39
C ILE A 623 12.71 13.80 15.12
N LEU A 624 12.17 14.86 14.51
CA LEU A 624 12.81 16.16 14.40
C LEU A 624 12.78 16.84 15.77
N ILE A 625 13.94 16.94 16.41
CA ILE A 625 14.16 17.74 17.62
C ILE A 625 14.63 19.11 17.17
N ALA A 626 13.95 20.19 17.58
CA ALA A 626 14.31 21.55 17.19
C ALA A 626 14.25 22.55 18.35
N GLY A 627 15.25 23.43 18.41
CA GLY A 627 15.32 24.56 19.34
C GLY A 627 15.28 24.16 20.81
N GLY A 628 14.67 25.02 21.64
CA GLY A 628 14.63 24.87 23.10
C GLY A 628 15.86 25.48 23.77
N GLY A 629 16.06 25.14 25.05
CA GLY A 629 17.18 25.63 25.86
C GLY A 629 16.81 26.81 26.77
N ARG A 630 17.61 27.04 27.82
CA ARG A 630 17.53 28.23 28.71
C ARG A 630 18.11 29.47 28.05
N GLU A 631 19.30 29.28 27.48
CA GLU A 631 19.80 30.01 26.33
C GLU A 631 19.14 29.33 25.12
N PRO A 632 18.26 30.02 24.38
CA PRO A 632 17.63 29.46 23.18
C PRO A 632 18.69 28.98 22.18
N THR A 633 18.50 27.78 21.61
CA THR A 633 19.33 27.28 20.50
C THR A 633 18.63 27.43 19.15
N ASP A 634 19.41 27.53 18.09
CA ASP A 634 18.96 27.42 16.69
C ASP A 634 19.24 26.02 16.12
N HIS A 635 19.83 25.11 16.88
CA HIS A 635 20.06 23.74 16.44
C HIS A 635 18.74 22.97 16.21
N ALA A 636 18.77 22.08 15.21
CA ALA A 636 17.81 20.99 15.06
C ALA A 636 18.50 19.73 14.54
N GLU A 637 18.04 18.56 14.97
CA GLU A 637 18.53 17.24 14.55
C GLU A 637 17.39 16.24 14.35
N LEU A 638 17.67 15.15 13.63
CA LEU A 638 16.77 14.00 13.48
C LEU A 638 17.25 12.88 14.38
N LEU A 639 16.51 12.62 15.47
CA LEU A 639 16.75 11.45 16.33
C LEU A 639 16.48 10.18 15.51
N SER A 640 17.56 9.61 14.99
CA SER A 640 17.60 8.45 14.11
C SER A 640 19.02 7.86 14.11
N ARG A 641 19.14 6.54 14.14
CA ARG A 641 20.41 5.83 14.30
C ARG A 641 21.22 5.85 13.02
N GLY A 642 22.53 6.03 13.16
CA GLY A 642 23.49 6.08 12.06
C GLY A 642 23.71 4.72 11.41
N LEU A 643 24.35 4.72 10.23
CA LEU A 643 24.74 3.49 9.55
C LEU A 643 25.68 2.67 10.44
N GLY A 644 25.36 1.39 10.59
CA GLY A 644 26.16 0.43 11.36
C GLY A 644 25.85 0.36 12.85
N GLU A 645 24.93 1.18 13.34
CA GLU A 645 24.41 1.12 14.70
C GLU A 645 23.37 0.01 14.86
N VAL A 646 23.18 -0.45 16.11
CA VAL A 646 22.19 -1.48 16.44
C VAL A 646 20.78 -0.90 16.30
N CYS A 647 19.82 -1.68 15.81
CA CYS A 647 18.42 -1.28 15.66
C CYS A 647 17.48 -2.47 15.94
N GLY A 648 16.20 -2.18 16.19
CA GLY A 648 15.14 -3.18 16.28
C GLY A 648 14.19 -3.17 15.08
N ARG A 649 13.98 -2.00 14.44
CA ARG A 649 13.08 -1.80 13.30
C ARG A 649 13.65 -0.79 12.29
N ASP A 650 13.22 -0.87 11.02
CA ASP A 650 13.66 0.00 9.91
C ASP A 650 13.61 1.49 10.24
N GLN A 651 12.53 1.91 10.90
CA GLN A 651 12.28 3.28 11.39
C GLN A 651 13.38 3.83 12.32
N ASP A 652 14.10 2.96 13.03
CA ASP A 652 15.10 3.37 14.01
C ASP A 652 16.32 3.95 13.28
N CYS A 653 16.51 3.60 12.00
CA CYS A 653 17.68 3.91 11.18
C CYS A 653 17.46 5.13 10.30
N ALA A 654 18.46 6.01 10.21
CA ALA A 654 18.45 7.19 9.34
C ALA A 654 18.42 6.86 7.83
N SER A 655 18.64 5.60 7.46
CA SER A 655 18.45 5.05 6.11
C SER A 655 17.03 4.51 5.87
N GLY A 656 16.31 4.16 6.93
CA GLY A 656 15.07 3.39 6.88
C GLY A 656 15.27 1.88 6.67
N HIS A 657 16.44 1.32 7.00
CA HIS A 657 16.76 -0.10 6.79
C HIS A 657 17.49 -0.72 8.00
N CYS A 658 16.82 -1.61 8.73
CA CYS A 658 17.36 -2.32 9.90
C CYS A 658 17.54 -3.82 9.59
N VAL A 659 18.77 -4.20 9.30
CA VAL A 659 19.09 -5.50 8.70
C VAL A 659 19.92 -6.32 9.68
N THR A 660 19.42 -7.50 10.04
CA THR A 660 19.95 -8.34 11.13
C THR A 660 20.26 -7.54 12.41
N GLY A 661 19.42 -6.54 12.71
CA GLY A 661 19.55 -5.65 13.86
C GLY A 661 20.68 -4.61 13.74
N ILE A 662 21.13 -4.27 12.53
CA ILE A 662 22.12 -3.22 12.23
C ILE A 662 21.58 -2.31 11.11
N CYS A 663 21.74 -0.99 11.23
CA CYS A 663 21.27 -0.04 10.21
C CYS A 663 22.08 -0.11 8.90
N CYS A 664 21.51 -0.67 7.83
CA CYS A 664 22.11 -0.84 6.49
C CYS A 664 21.92 0.42 5.63
N ASP A 665 22.80 0.63 4.64
CA ASP A 665 22.74 1.73 3.66
C ASP A 665 21.68 1.54 2.57
N THR A 666 21.18 0.31 2.43
CA THR A 666 20.07 -0.11 1.57
C THR A 666 19.26 -1.19 2.31
N ALA A 667 18.21 -1.75 1.72
CA ALA A 667 17.41 -2.81 2.36
C ALA A 667 18.20 -4.11 2.62
N CYS A 668 19.41 -4.27 2.03
CA CYS A 668 20.19 -5.51 2.07
C CYS A 668 19.33 -6.75 1.69
N ASP A 669 18.42 -6.59 0.72
CA ASP A 669 17.27 -7.47 0.42
C ASP A 669 17.61 -8.74 -0.38
N GLY A 670 18.77 -8.77 -1.02
CA GLY A 670 19.24 -9.95 -1.74
C GLY A 670 19.55 -11.11 -0.78
N ALA A 671 19.07 -12.32 -1.09
CA ALA A 671 19.22 -13.52 -0.24
C ALA A 671 20.66 -13.96 0.12
N CYS A 672 21.70 -13.26 -0.36
CA CYS A 672 23.10 -13.39 0.07
C CYS A 672 23.78 -12.04 0.32
N GLN A 673 23.04 -11.08 0.88
CA GLN A 673 23.54 -9.82 1.38
C GLN A 673 23.55 -9.79 2.90
N ALA A 674 24.40 -8.96 3.50
CA ALA A 674 24.49 -8.78 4.94
C ALA A 674 24.99 -7.37 5.30
N CYS A 675 24.36 -6.77 6.32
CA CYS A 675 24.76 -5.47 6.86
C CYS A 675 25.88 -5.57 7.91
N ARG A 676 25.73 -6.53 8.83
CA ARG A 676 26.59 -6.74 9.99
C ARG A 676 27.95 -7.30 9.56
N ALA A 677 29.03 -6.71 10.05
CA ALA A 677 30.42 -7.06 9.73
C ALA A 677 30.73 -8.56 9.93
N SER A 678 30.19 -9.17 11.00
CA SER A 678 30.37 -10.59 11.33
C SER A 678 29.77 -11.55 10.31
N ASP A 679 28.87 -11.09 9.45
CA ASP A 679 28.02 -11.93 8.62
C ASP A 679 28.47 -11.91 7.14
N LYS A 680 29.48 -11.08 6.83
CA LYS A 680 30.03 -10.84 5.49
C LYS A 680 31.23 -11.72 5.14
N GLN A 681 31.44 -11.96 3.84
CA GLN A 681 32.63 -12.67 3.31
C GLN A 681 33.96 -11.95 3.62
N VAL A 682 33.94 -10.62 3.55
CA VAL A 682 35.07 -9.73 3.81
C VAL A 682 34.79 -8.91 5.07
N ASN A 683 35.85 -8.59 5.81
CA ASN A 683 35.78 -7.95 7.13
C ASN A 683 35.53 -6.43 7.03
N GLU A 684 34.49 -6.07 6.28
CA GLU A 684 33.98 -4.71 6.11
C GLU A 684 33.30 -4.22 7.39
N GLN A 685 33.10 -2.91 7.49
CA GLN A 685 32.38 -2.31 8.62
C GLN A 685 30.88 -2.68 8.60
N ASN A 686 30.25 -2.60 9.77
CA ASN A 686 28.80 -2.59 9.92
C ASN A 686 28.20 -1.46 9.07
N GLY A 687 26.97 -1.63 8.59
CA GLY A 687 26.17 -0.52 8.07
C GLY A 687 26.22 -0.29 6.57
N SER A 688 26.99 -1.10 5.84
CA SER A 688 26.92 -1.14 4.38
C SER A 688 26.57 -2.55 3.89
N CYS A 689 25.83 -2.65 2.80
CA CYS A 689 25.39 -3.92 2.22
C CYS A 689 26.55 -4.69 1.56
N GLY A 690 27.11 -5.66 2.28
CA GLY A 690 28.16 -6.56 1.80
C GLY A 690 27.61 -7.93 1.37
N LYS A 691 28.46 -8.78 0.76
CA LYS A 691 28.12 -10.18 0.47
C LYS A 691 28.10 -11.01 1.76
N ALA A 692 27.02 -11.74 2.01
CA ALA A 692 26.92 -12.70 3.10
C ALA A 692 27.95 -13.85 2.94
N LYS A 693 28.41 -14.41 4.07
CA LYS A 693 29.38 -15.52 4.12
C LYS A 693 28.97 -16.73 3.31
N ASP A 694 29.96 -17.44 2.78
CA ASP A 694 29.73 -18.74 2.16
C ASP A 694 29.26 -19.75 3.22
N GLY A 695 28.21 -20.50 2.89
CA GLY A 695 27.54 -21.41 3.82
C GLY A 695 26.39 -20.79 4.62
N THR A 696 26.18 -19.47 4.61
CA THR A 696 24.99 -18.84 5.23
C THR A 696 23.71 -19.41 4.61
N PRO A 697 22.78 -19.99 5.38
CA PRO A 697 21.49 -20.46 4.86
C PRO A 697 20.66 -19.31 4.28
N THR A 698 19.87 -19.60 3.25
CA THR A 698 19.14 -18.56 2.48
C THR A 698 17.65 -18.82 2.37
N THR A 699 17.27 -20.02 1.96
CA THR A 699 15.86 -20.41 1.79
C THR A 699 15.77 -21.93 1.85
N VAL A 700 14.73 -22.43 2.51
CA VAL A 700 14.26 -23.82 2.37
C VAL A 700 12.95 -23.72 1.59
N ASN A 701 12.89 -24.36 0.43
CA ASN A 701 11.73 -24.34 -0.45
C ASN A 701 11.29 -25.78 -0.73
N CYS A 702 10.02 -26.08 -0.51
CA CYS A 702 9.39 -27.31 -0.95
C CYS A 702 8.55 -27.04 -2.21
N VAL A 703 8.97 -27.62 -3.33
CA VAL A 703 8.31 -27.47 -4.64
C VAL A 703 8.14 -28.86 -5.25
N ASP A 704 6.96 -29.14 -5.79
CA ASP A 704 6.61 -30.39 -6.48
C ASP A 704 7.03 -31.66 -5.69
N GLY A 705 6.70 -31.67 -4.39
CA GLY A 705 7.02 -32.77 -3.47
C GLY A 705 8.51 -32.90 -3.11
N THR A 706 9.35 -31.92 -3.44
CA THR A 706 10.80 -31.93 -3.16
C THR A 706 11.23 -30.73 -2.32
N ARG A 707 11.66 -30.99 -1.08
CA ARG A 707 12.24 -30.03 -0.15
C ARG A 707 13.70 -29.76 -0.49
N THR A 708 14.06 -28.51 -0.74
CA THR A 708 15.42 -28.09 -1.14
C THR A 708 15.95 -27.01 -0.21
N GLU A 709 17.13 -27.25 0.39
CA GLU A 709 17.86 -26.28 1.21
C GLU A 709 18.90 -25.56 0.34
N SER A 710 18.93 -24.23 0.41
CA SER A 710 19.89 -23.39 -0.33
C SER A 710 20.72 -22.50 0.60
N ALA A 711 22.01 -22.35 0.29
CA ALA A 711 22.97 -21.56 1.06
C ALA A 711 23.83 -20.66 0.17
N CYS A 712 24.48 -19.66 0.74
CA CYS A 712 25.29 -18.71 0.00
C CYS A 712 26.61 -19.32 -0.52
N ARG A 713 26.97 -18.95 -1.75
CA ARG A 713 28.29 -19.15 -2.35
C ARG A 713 28.65 -17.96 -3.24
N ASN A 714 29.77 -17.29 -2.97
CA ASN A 714 30.25 -16.11 -3.71
C ASN A 714 29.27 -14.91 -3.79
N GLY A 715 28.30 -14.83 -2.86
CA GLY A 715 27.22 -13.83 -2.87
C GLY A 715 26.01 -14.19 -3.73
N ARG A 716 25.79 -15.49 -4.02
CA ARG A 716 24.56 -16.02 -4.63
C ARG A 716 24.03 -17.18 -3.81
N SER A 717 22.70 -17.29 -3.69
CA SER A 717 22.08 -18.50 -3.15
C SER A 717 22.26 -19.66 -4.14
N VAL A 718 22.66 -20.83 -3.65
CA VAL A 718 22.78 -22.07 -4.42
C VAL A 718 22.20 -23.25 -3.63
N PRO A 719 21.50 -24.21 -4.26
CA PRO A 719 21.07 -25.44 -3.61
C PRO A 719 22.26 -26.21 -3.01
N VAL A 720 22.07 -26.76 -1.81
CA VAL A 720 23.07 -27.58 -1.10
C VAL A 720 22.56 -28.96 -0.69
N ARG A 721 21.25 -29.13 -0.47
CA ARG A 721 20.60 -30.42 -0.16
C ARG A 721 19.18 -30.46 -0.74
N SER A 722 18.70 -31.66 -1.06
CA SER A 722 17.31 -31.89 -1.51
C SER A 722 16.80 -33.26 -1.05
N ALA A 723 15.51 -33.35 -0.70
CA ALA A 723 14.84 -34.57 -0.25
C ALA A 723 13.39 -34.66 -0.78
N SER A 724 12.89 -35.88 -0.99
CA SER A 724 11.51 -36.16 -1.40
C SER A 724 10.58 -36.20 -0.18
N CYS A 725 9.39 -35.58 -0.29
CA CYS A 725 8.36 -35.62 0.73
C CYS A 725 7.41 -36.83 0.62
N ALA A 726 7.41 -37.54 -0.51
CA ALA A 726 6.55 -38.70 -0.75
C ALA A 726 6.69 -39.74 0.39
N PRO A 727 5.59 -40.26 0.95
CA PRO A 727 4.23 -40.27 0.41
C PRO A 727 3.37 -39.03 0.74
N PHE A 728 3.93 -37.98 1.33
CA PHE A 728 3.25 -36.70 1.57
C PHE A 728 3.60 -35.64 0.51
N GLN A 729 2.80 -34.58 0.44
CA GLN A 729 3.14 -33.36 -0.30
C GLN A 729 4.00 -32.39 0.54
N CYS A 730 4.36 -31.26 -0.05
CA CYS A 730 4.82 -30.09 0.70
C CYS A 730 3.71 -29.56 1.63
N ASN A 731 4.10 -28.91 2.73
CA ASN A 731 3.16 -28.17 3.58
C ASN A 731 2.57 -26.94 2.84
N GLU A 732 1.49 -26.36 3.38
CA GLU A 732 0.78 -25.24 2.74
C GLU A 732 1.65 -23.99 2.56
N GLU A 733 2.59 -23.76 3.48
CA GLU A 733 3.59 -22.69 3.42
C GLU A 733 4.69 -22.92 2.35
N LYS A 734 4.83 -24.15 1.84
CA LYS A 734 5.91 -24.61 0.95
C LYS A 734 7.32 -24.46 1.55
N THR A 735 7.41 -24.51 2.88
CA THR A 735 8.65 -24.42 3.67
C THR A 735 9.23 -25.80 3.99
N ASP A 736 8.40 -26.84 4.13
CA ASP A 736 8.83 -28.19 4.50
C ASP A 736 7.91 -29.28 3.92
N CYS A 737 8.22 -30.55 4.16
CA CYS A 737 7.34 -31.68 3.88
C CYS A 737 6.20 -31.78 4.90
N ALA A 738 4.99 -32.11 4.46
CA ALA A 738 3.89 -32.43 5.36
C ALA A 738 4.12 -33.77 6.08
N THR A 739 3.64 -33.88 7.32
CA THR A 739 3.80 -35.08 8.17
C THR A 739 2.49 -35.85 8.41
N SER A 740 1.38 -35.33 7.90
CA SER A 740 0.06 -35.98 7.90
C SER A 740 -0.77 -35.44 6.73
N CYS A 741 -1.81 -36.18 6.32
CA CYS A 741 -2.81 -35.70 5.35
C CYS A 741 -4.24 -36.00 5.86
N VAL A 742 -5.14 -35.03 5.71
CA VAL A 742 -6.56 -35.10 6.13
C VAL A 742 -7.45 -35.48 4.94
N THR A 743 -7.10 -35.00 3.73
CA THR A 743 -7.65 -35.46 2.46
C THR A 743 -6.56 -36.07 1.58
N SER A 744 -6.93 -36.97 0.67
CA SER A 744 -5.98 -37.68 -0.21
C SER A 744 -5.23 -36.76 -1.18
N GLU A 745 -5.61 -35.48 -1.31
CA GLU A 745 -4.89 -34.48 -2.13
C GLU A 745 -3.64 -33.93 -1.43
N GLN A 746 -3.59 -34.01 -0.10
CA GLN A 746 -2.43 -33.61 0.72
C GLN A 746 -1.36 -34.73 0.78
N CYS A 747 -1.69 -35.93 0.30
CA CYS A 747 -0.75 -37.01 0.08
C CYS A 747 -0.23 -37.01 -1.38
N ASP A 748 0.83 -37.75 -1.68
CA ASP A 748 1.31 -37.95 -3.04
C ASP A 748 0.28 -38.75 -3.85
N ARG A 749 -0.51 -38.05 -4.68
CA ARG A 749 -1.65 -38.61 -5.43
C ARG A 749 -1.30 -39.85 -6.26
N ASP A 750 -0.06 -39.95 -6.72
CA ASP A 750 0.38 -41.02 -7.61
C ASP A 750 1.01 -42.19 -6.82
N LYS A 751 1.20 -42.05 -5.50
CA LYS A 751 1.83 -43.05 -4.61
C LYS A 751 1.02 -43.45 -3.36
N GLY A 752 0.07 -42.63 -2.89
CA GLY A 752 -0.69 -42.88 -1.65
C GLY A 752 -2.09 -42.28 -1.56
N TRP A 753 -2.76 -42.52 -0.44
CA TRP A 753 -4.13 -42.08 -0.11
C TRP A 753 -4.36 -42.03 1.43
N CYS A 754 -5.37 -41.29 1.89
CA CYS A 754 -5.73 -41.20 3.32
C CYS A 754 -6.61 -42.35 3.81
N THR A 755 -6.26 -42.99 4.93
CA THR A 755 -7.15 -43.91 5.67
C THR A 755 -7.33 -43.51 7.14
N THR A 756 -8.33 -44.11 7.80
CA THR A 756 -8.66 -43.97 9.23
C THR A 756 -8.42 -45.25 10.05
N GLU A 757 -7.92 -46.33 9.45
CA GLU A 757 -7.73 -47.62 10.15
C GLU A 757 -6.54 -47.62 11.12
N PRO A 758 -6.74 -47.90 12.43
CA PRO A 758 -5.64 -48.03 13.37
C PRO A 758 -4.93 -49.40 13.24
N GLY A 759 -3.64 -49.38 12.87
CA GLY A 759 -2.71 -50.48 13.13
C GLY A 759 -2.47 -51.52 12.01
N VAL A 760 -3.05 -51.36 10.81
CA VAL A 760 -2.79 -52.27 9.68
C VAL A 760 -1.60 -51.81 8.86
N ILE A 761 -0.37 -52.12 9.31
CA ILE A 761 0.81 -52.17 8.44
C ILE A 761 0.91 -53.56 7.83
N SER A 762 0.10 -53.82 6.80
CA SER A 762 0.25 -54.98 5.92
C SER A 762 0.84 -54.52 4.58
N VAL A 763 2.16 -54.39 4.51
CA VAL A 763 2.87 -54.28 3.23
C VAL A 763 2.76 -55.63 2.52
N PRO A 764 2.18 -55.72 1.32
CA PRO A 764 2.24 -56.95 0.53
C PRO A 764 3.69 -57.16 0.04
N ASP A 765 4.23 -58.37 0.21
CA ASP A 765 5.56 -58.73 -0.29
C ASP A 765 5.63 -58.59 -1.83
N GLY A 766 6.14 -57.45 -2.31
CA GLY A 766 6.03 -57.10 -3.73
C GLY A 766 6.93 -55.97 -4.25
N CYS A 767 7.78 -55.35 -3.43
CA CYS A 767 8.81 -54.41 -3.88
C CYS A 767 10.18 -54.79 -3.27
N PRO A 768 11.29 -54.59 -4.02
CA PRO A 768 12.33 -55.62 -4.10
C PRO A 768 13.29 -55.72 -2.92
N ALA A 769 13.76 -56.95 -2.67
CA ALA A 769 14.59 -57.35 -1.52
C ALA A 769 16.11 -57.18 -1.71
N GLY A 770 16.85 -57.20 -0.60
CA GLY A 770 18.32 -57.01 -0.57
C GLY A 770 19.05 -57.53 0.67
N ASN A 771 18.83 -58.80 1.05
CA ASN A 771 19.63 -59.65 1.96
C ASN A 771 20.42 -59.04 3.15
N ALA A 772 20.01 -59.38 4.38
CA ALA A 772 20.93 -59.73 5.47
C ALA A 772 20.23 -60.62 6.52
N SER A 773 21.00 -61.33 7.35
CA SER A 773 20.52 -62.37 8.29
C SER A 773 20.98 -62.15 9.73
N THR A 774 20.18 -62.63 10.69
CA THR A 774 20.54 -63.23 12.02
C THR A 774 21.88 -62.88 12.71
N SER A 775 21.98 -62.66 14.02
CA SER A 775 21.02 -62.63 15.15
C SER A 775 21.80 -62.38 16.46
N SER A 776 21.12 -62.03 17.58
CA SER A 776 21.50 -62.36 18.99
C SER A 776 22.88 -61.94 19.57
N SER A 777 23.05 -61.56 20.85
CA SER A 777 22.11 -61.27 21.95
C SER A 777 22.87 -60.71 23.19
N SER A 778 22.12 -60.05 24.08
CA SER A 778 22.27 -60.08 25.56
C SER A 778 23.59 -59.67 26.27
N ALA A 779 23.49 -58.51 26.95
CA ALA A 779 23.75 -58.33 28.39
C ALA A 779 25.19 -58.33 28.98
N SER A 780 25.50 -57.25 29.71
CA SER A 780 25.74 -57.22 31.18
C SER A 780 26.81 -56.18 31.59
N GLY A 781 26.74 -55.69 32.84
CA GLY A 781 27.68 -54.73 33.41
C GLY A 781 26.96 -53.58 34.11
N GLY A 782 27.19 -53.38 35.40
CA GLY A 782 26.50 -52.36 36.19
C GLY A 782 27.44 -51.49 37.03
N SER A 783 26.86 -50.43 37.60
CA SER A 783 27.28 -49.70 38.80
C SER A 783 28.72 -49.13 38.88
N GLY A 784 28.81 -47.81 38.95
CA GLY A 784 29.99 -47.06 39.44
C GLY A 784 29.58 -45.62 39.79
N THR A 785 30.12 -45.03 40.87
CA THR A 785 29.56 -43.81 41.50
C THR A 785 30.52 -42.61 41.53
N SER A 786 29.91 -41.43 41.68
CA SER A 786 30.34 -40.28 42.50
C SER A 786 31.58 -39.43 42.10
N SER A 787 31.29 -38.15 41.82
CA SER A 787 31.96 -36.91 42.31
C SER A 787 33.41 -36.59 41.90
N GLY A 788 33.66 -35.32 41.49
CA GLY A 788 35.01 -34.77 41.36
C GLY A 788 35.08 -33.36 40.74
N SER A 789 35.10 -32.33 41.59
CA SER A 789 35.05 -30.90 41.27
C SER A 789 36.03 -30.33 40.23
N SER A 790 35.51 -29.39 39.43
CA SER A 790 36.08 -28.07 39.08
C SER A 790 37.61 -27.84 39.07
N ALA A 791 38.17 -27.50 37.91
CA ALA A 791 38.93 -26.24 37.69
C ALA A 791 39.35 -26.03 36.21
N SER A 792 39.51 -24.76 35.82
CA SER A 792 39.91 -24.28 34.50
C SER A 792 41.36 -24.60 34.09
N GLY A 793 41.59 -24.91 32.80
CA GLY A 793 42.91 -25.00 32.16
C GLY A 793 42.86 -24.62 30.68
N SER A 794 43.93 -24.03 30.14
CA SER A 794 43.92 -23.32 28.84
C SER A 794 44.54 -24.09 27.67
N SER A 795 43.82 -24.10 26.53
CA SER A 795 44.31 -24.09 25.13
C SER A 795 45.60 -24.83 24.73
N THR A 796 45.51 -25.76 23.75
CA THR A 796 46.13 -25.60 22.40
C THR A 796 45.72 -26.68 21.37
N SER A 797 45.58 -26.23 20.12
CA SER A 797 45.86 -26.92 18.83
C SER A 797 45.40 -28.37 18.53
N SER A 798 44.42 -28.46 17.60
CA SER A 798 44.44 -29.25 16.34
C SER A 798 44.61 -30.79 16.31
N GLY A 799 43.70 -31.46 15.61
CA GLY A 799 43.98 -32.71 14.87
C GLY A 799 42.79 -33.64 14.66
N GLY A 800 42.72 -34.30 13.50
CA GLY A 800 41.84 -35.46 13.26
C GLY A 800 40.55 -35.18 12.47
N ALA A 801 40.24 -36.09 11.54
CA ALA A 801 38.99 -36.17 10.79
C ALA A 801 38.54 -37.65 10.73
N ALA A 802 37.30 -37.89 10.27
CA ALA A 802 36.57 -39.17 10.31
C ALA A 802 36.17 -39.67 11.72
N GLY A 803 35.07 -40.40 11.88
CA GLY A 803 34.03 -40.72 10.90
C GLY A 803 33.04 -41.80 11.40
N ASP A 804 31.82 -41.75 10.86
CA ASP A 804 30.73 -42.76 10.86
C ASP A 804 30.08 -43.17 12.22
N GLY A 805 28.80 -43.59 12.14
CA GLY A 805 27.91 -43.86 13.29
C GLY A 805 26.62 -43.00 13.23
N ILE A 806 25.58 -43.26 12.40
CA ILE A 806 24.67 -44.44 12.30
C ILE A 806 23.85 -44.63 13.59
N ASP A 807 22.50 -44.69 13.61
CA ASP A 807 21.51 -44.45 12.53
C ASP A 807 20.11 -44.00 13.09
N PRO A 808 18.95 -44.70 13.00
CA PRO A 808 17.73 -44.07 12.49
C PRO A 808 16.64 -43.73 13.53
N CYS A 809 15.70 -42.89 13.10
CA CYS A 809 14.30 -42.84 13.55
C CYS A 809 14.01 -42.86 15.07
N TYR A 810 14.20 -41.73 15.76
CA TYR A 810 13.31 -41.38 16.87
C TYR A 810 13.10 -39.86 17.03
N ALA A 811 12.02 -39.49 17.72
CA ALA A 811 11.61 -38.10 17.94
C ALA A 811 12.22 -37.48 19.20
N PRO A 812 12.28 -36.14 19.31
CA PRO A 812 12.51 -35.45 20.57
C PRO A 812 11.17 -35.21 21.31
N ASP A 813 11.00 -35.86 22.46
CA ASP A 813 9.96 -35.48 23.43
C ASP A 813 10.28 -34.14 24.10
N GLY A 814 9.24 -33.44 24.58
CA GLY A 814 9.38 -32.15 25.26
C GLY A 814 9.62 -32.25 26.77
N GLY A 815 10.52 -31.41 27.28
CA GLY A 815 10.78 -31.19 28.71
C GLY A 815 11.99 -30.25 28.89
N SER A 816 12.09 -29.44 29.95
CA SER A 816 11.27 -29.37 31.17
C SER A 816 11.30 -27.96 31.80
N ALA A 817 10.39 -27.70 32.73
CA ALA A 817 10.58 -26.77 33.84
C ALA A 817 9.73 -27.25 35.03
N GLU A 818 10.34 -27.25 36.22
CA GLU A 818 9.73 -27.55 37.53
C GLU A 818 9.12 -26.24 38.12
N GLU A 819 8.35 -26.17 39.20
CA GLU A 819 8.34 -26.95 40.46
C GLU A 819 6.93 -27.27 41.01
N THR A 820 6.88 -27.96 42.15
CA THR A 820 5.71 -28.47 42.90
C THR A 820 5.80 -28.00 44.37
N PRO A 821 4.97 -28.45 45.36
CA PRO A 821 3.67 -29.16 45.36
C PRO A 821 2.59 -28.26 46.07
N ASP A 822 1.46 -28.65 46.71
CA ASP A 822 1.02 -29.83 47.50
C ASP A 822 -0.54 -29.95 47.62
N ASP A 823 -0.99 -31.07 48.22
CA ASP A 823 -2.29 -31.35 48.87
C ASP A 823 -3.63 -31.40 48.09
N ALA A 824 -3.89 -32.62 47.57
CA ALA A 824 -5.11 -33.45 47.67
C ALA A 824 -6.46 -32.88 48.20
N GLY A 825 -7.58 -33.22 47.52
CA GLY A 825 -8.93 -33.05 48.10
C GLY A 825 -10.17 -33.55 47.31
N SER A 826 -10.59 -34.79 47.56
CA SER A 826 -11.96 -35.36 47.37
C SER A 826 -12.57 -35.56 45.97
N MET A 827 -13.49 -36.52 45.89
CA MET A 827 -14.47 -36.72 44.81
C MET A 827 -15.74 -35.90 45.10
N ASP A 828 -16.47 -35.40 44.08
CA ASP A 828 -17.66 -36.05 43.48
C ASP A 828 -18.41 -35.11 42.49
N GLY A 829 -19.26 -35.65 41.60
CA GLY A 829 -20.41 -34.89 41.05
C GLY A 829 -20.41 -34.32 39.60
N GLY A 830 -20.49 -35.21 38.59
CA GLY A 830 -21.47 -35.14 37.49
C GLY A 830 -21.56 -33.96 36.47
N THR A 831 -21.40 -34.32 35.19
CA THR A 831 -22.03 -33.74 33.95
C THR A 831 -21.76 -32.26 33.55
N GLY A 832 -21.46 -31.94 32.29
CA GLY A 832 -21.20 -32.79 31.11
C GLY A 832 -21.22 -32.05 29.76
N GLY A 833 -20.31 -32.42 28.84
CA GLY A 833 -20.23 -31.92 27.45
C GLY A 833 -19.38 -30.65 27.27
N ALA A 834 -18.68 -30.45 26.14
CA ALA A 834 -18.35 -31.39 25.06
C ALA A 834 -17.08 -30.91 24.31
N GLY A 835 -16.26 -31.83 23.81
CA GLY A 835 -15.04 -31.52 23.06
C GLY A 835 -14.36 -32.78 22.52
N GLY A 836 -14.69 -33.16 21.28
CA GLY A 836 -14.14 -34.36 20.64
C GLY A 836 -12.91 -34.03 19.79
N GLY A 837 -11.78 -34.66 20.11
CA GLY A 837 -10.64 -34.71 19.18
C GLY A 837 -10.92 -35.66 18.02
N ALA A 838 -10.60 -35.24 16.80
CA ALA A 838 -10.73 -36.09 15.61
C ALA A 838 -9.62 -37.16 15.56
N PRO A 839 -9.88 -38.37 15.02
CA PRO A 839 -8.83 -39.36 14.80
C PRO A 839 -7.86 -38.87 13.73
N SER A 840 -6.55 -39.03 13.98
CA SER A 840 -5.51 -38.75 12.99
C SER A 840 -5.58 -39.73 11.82
N ARG A 841 -5.58 -39.21 10.60
CA ARG A 841 -5.51 -39.99 9.36
C ARG A 841 -4.06 -40.25 8.98
N THR A 842 -3.80 -41.44 8.44
CA THR A 842 -2.46 -41.86 7.99
C THR A 842 -2.46 -42.07 6.48
N CYS A 843 -1.30 -41.83 5.85
CA CYS A 843 -1.12 -42.11 4.43
C CYS A 843 -0.73 -43.58 4.22
N VAL A 844 -1.38 -44.25 3.28
CA VAL A 844 -1.10 -45.64 2.89
C VAL A 844 -0.86 -45.71 1.38
N CYS A 845 -0.06 -46.67 0.92
CA CYS A 845 0.23 -46.86 -0.51
C CYS A 845 -1.00 -47.38 -1.28
N LYS A 846 -1.04 -47.13 -2.59
CA LYS A 846 -2.09 -47.64 -3.49
C LYS A 846 -1.87 -49.10 -3.91
N LYS A 847 -2.95 -49.85 -4.12
CA LYS A 847 -3.00 -51.28 -4.48
C LYS A 847 -2.76 -51.52 -5.99
N PRO A 848 -2.10 -52.62 -6.41
CA PRO A 848 -1.92 -52.95 -7.83
C PRO A 848 -3.18 -53.54 -8.50
N ILE A 849 -3.18 -53.55 -9.83
CA ILE A 849 -4.23 -54.13 -10.70
C ILE A 849 -4.49 -55.60 -10.34
N GLY A 850 -5.75 -56.05 -10.45
CA GLY A 850 -6.18 -57.42 -10.12
C GLY A 850 -6.40 -57.68 -8.62
N THR A 851 -6.04 -56.74 -7.75
CA THR A 851 -6.34 -56.80 -6.30
C THR A 851 -7.80 -56.49 -6.04
N ALA A 852 -8.43 -57.13 -5.04
CA ALA A 852 -9.76 -56.76 -4.58
C ALA A 852 -9.79 -55.34 -3.96
N CYS A 853 -10.87 -54.60 -4.23
CA CYS A 853 -11.04 -53.21 -3.83
C CYS A 853 -12.51 -52.90 -3.51
N GLU A 854 -12.72 -51.81 -2.76
CA GLU A 854 -14.05 -51.31 -2.41
C GLU A 854 -14.30 -49.89 -2.95
N ALA A 855 -13.23 -49.17 -3.32
CA ALA A 855 -13.30 -47.82 -3.85
C ALA A 855 -12.10 -47.52 -4.78
N ASN A 856 -12.31 -46.58 -5.72
CA ASN A 856 -11.39 -46.21 -6.80
C ASN A 856 -10.02 -45.75 -6.29
N GLU A 857 -10.00 -44.91 -5.26
CA GLU A 857 -8.82 -44.29 -4.67
C GLU A 857 -7.84 -45.28 -4.03
N GLN A 858 -8.30 -46.49 -3.69
CA GLN A 858 -7.45 -47.57 -3.19
C GLN A 858 -6.54 -48.15 -4.28
N CYS A 859 -6.90 -48.02 -5.56
CA CYS A 859 -6.22 -48.63 -6.70
C CYS A 859 -5.18 -47.68 -7.33
N LEU A 860 -4.03 -48.22 -7.74
CA LEU A 860 -2.97 -47.47 -8.42
C LEU A 860 -3.44 -46.96 -9.80
N SER A 861 -4.33 -47.71 -10.47
CA SER A 861 -5.01 -47.30 -11.70
C SER A 861 -6.10 -46.24 -11.48
N GLY A 862 -6.60 -46.07 -10.25
CA GLY A 862 -7.74 -45.23 -9.93
C GLY A 862 -9.11 -45.82 -10.30
N PHE A 863 -9.19 -47.09 -10.72
CA PHE A 863 -10.42 -47.75 -11.15
C PHE A 863 -10.67 -49.02 -10.34
N CYS A 864 -11.80 -49.07 -9.64
CA CYS A 864 -12.31 -50.22 -8.91
C CYS A 864 -13.66 -50.60 -9.54
N VAL A 865 -13.66 -51.62 -10.42
CA VAL A 865 -14.86 -52.01 -11.18
C VAL A 865 -15.13 -53.50 -10.93
N ASP A 866 -16.40 -53.84 -10.76
CA ASP A 866 -16.91 -55.18 -10.41
C ASP A 866 -16.27 -55.81 -9.14
N GLY A 867 -15.60 -55.00 -8.31
CA GLY A 867 -14.91 -55.39 -7.06
C GLY A 867 -13.39 -55.57 -7.18
N TYR A 868 -12.80 -55.32 -8.35
CA TYR A 868 -11.36 -55.49 -8.61
C TYR A 868 -10.71 -54.20 -9.13
N CYS A 869 -9.45 -53.97 -8.75
CA CYS A 869 -8.63 -52.88 -9.29
C CYS A 869 -8.39 -53.14 -10.77
N CYS A 870 -9.15 -52.44 -11.62
CA CYS A 870 -9.16 -52.63 -13.06
C CYS A 870 -8.01 -51.84 -13.72
N ASN A 871 -7.48 -52.33 -14.84
CA ASN A 871 -6.41 -51.68 -15.59
C ASN A 871 -6.85 -50.35 -16.23
N GLU A 872 -8.11 -50.27 -16.63
CA GLU A 872 -8.78 -49.12 -17.23
C GLU A 872 -10.22 -49.03 -16.69
N ASN A 873 -10.95 -47.98 -17.06
CA ASN A 873 -12.27 -47.72 -16.51
C ASN A 873 -13.36 -48.38 -17.37
N CYS A 874 -13.83 -49.58 -17.01
CA CYS A 874 -14.99 -50.17 -17.67
C CYS A 874 -16.23 -49.33 -17.40
N MET A 875 -16.77 -48.71 -18.45
CA MET A 875 -18.01 -47.93 -18.39
C MET A 875 -18.99 -48.32 -19.50
N GLY A 876 -18.55 -49.11 -20.48
CA GLY A 876 -19.35 -49.54 -21.61
C GLY A 876 -20.42 -50.55 -21.22
N GLN A 877 -21.60 -50.44 -21.83
CA GLN A 877 -22.77 -51.28 -21.54
C GLN A 877 -22.52 -52.79 -21.71
N CYS A 878 -21.54 -53.18 -22.52
CA CYS A 878 -21.14 -54.56 -22.80
C CYS A 878 -19.69 -54.85 -22.33
N GLU A 879 -19.21 -54.20 -21.26
CA GLU A 879 -17.91 -54.46 -20.62
C GLU A 879 -18.06 -55.11 -19.22
N ALA A 880 -16.98 -55.75 -18.75
CA ALA A 880 -16.81 -56.16 -17.35
C ALA A 880 -15.32 -56.35 -16.99
N CYS A 881 -14.99 -56.34 -15.69
CA CYS A 881 -13.64 -56.51 -15.15
C CYS A 881 -13.48 -57.65 -14.12
N ASP A 882 -14.56 -58.30 -13.67
CA ASP A 882 -14.54 -59.54 -12.86
C ASP A 882 -14.53 -60.84 -13.71
N VAL A 883 -14.49 -60.72 -15.04
CA VAL A 883 -14.59 -61.83 -16.01
C VAL A 883 -13.49 -62.88 -15.79
N GLU A 884 -13.91 -64.11 -15.47
CA GLU A 884 -13.05 -65.21 -15.03
C GLU A 884 -11.81 -65.43 -15.91
N GLY A 885 -10.65 -65.59 -15.25
CA GLY A 885 -9.35 -65.76 -15.90
C GLY A 885 -8.68 -64.48 -16.39
N ALA A 886 -9.31 -63.31 -16.23
CA ALA A 886 -8.70 -62.00 -16.52
C ALA A 886 -9.10 -60.90 -15.52
N ASN A 887 -9.35 -61.25 -14.26
CA ASN A 887 -9.76 -60.33 -13.19
C ASN A 887 -8.84 -59.09 -13.13
N GLY A 888 -9.43 -57.89 -13.20
CA GLY A 888 -8.68 -56.63 -13.28
C GLY A 888 -8.27 -56.20 -14.70
N ILE A 889 -8.71 -56.90 -15.75
CA ILE A 889 -8.55 -56.48 -17.15
C ILE A 889 -9.92 -56.24 -17.80
N CYS A 890 -10.16 -55.01 -18.23
CA CYS A 890 -11.40 -54.61 -18.87
C CYS A 890 -11.55 -55.22 -20.28
N ARG A 891 -12.70 -55.86 -20.55
CA ARG A 891 -13.00 -56.47 -21.87
C ARG A 891 -14.49 -56.57 -22.15
N THR A 892 -14.82 -56.82 -23.42
CA THR A 892 -16.19 -57.07 -23.88
C THR A 892 -16.74 -58.42 -23.41
N ILE A 893 -18.07 -58.51 -23.33
CA ILE A 893 -18.84 -59.74 -23.07
C ILE A 893 -19.74 -60.10 -24.28
N GLY A 894 -20.19 -61.35 -24.35
CA GLY A 894 -20.94 -61.91 -25.49
C GLY A 894 -20.11 -62.23 -26.74
N SER A 895 -20.80 -62.67 -27.80
CA SER A 895 -20.22 -63.02 -29.11
C SER A 895 -21.28 -62.96 -30.22
N SER A 896 -20.86 -63.01 -31.50
CA SER A 896 -21.78 -63.05 -32.66
C SER A 896 -22.67 -64.30 -32.74
N ASP A 897 -22.23 -65.39 -32.11
CA ASP A 897 -22.85 -66.72 -32.24
C ASP A 897 -23.61 -67.12 -30.96
N ALA A 898 -23.27 -66.48 -29.84
CA ALA A 898 -23.94 -66.56 -28.56
C ALA A 898 -24.00 -65.14 -27.96
N HIS A 899 -25.15 -64.48 -28.15
CA HIS A 899 -25.42 -63.13 -27.65
C HIS A 899 -25.53 -63.16 -26.11
N GLU A 900 -24.95 -62.17 -25.44
CA GLU A 900 -25.02 -62.03 -23.97
C GLU A 900 -25.77 -60.74 -23.58
N ALA A 901 -26.17 -60.64 -22.31
CA ALA A 901 -26.79 -59.46 -21.74
C ALA A 901 -25.79 -58.70 -20.84
N PRO A 902 -25.86 -57.36 -20.75
CA PRO A 902 -25.10 -56.52 -19.82
C PRO A 902 -25.07 -57.06 -18.37
N HIS A 903 -23.90 -56.98 -17.72
CA HIS A 903 -23.75 -57.47 -16.34
C HIS A 903 -24.37 -56.47 -15.33
N PRO A 904 -25.37 -56.89 -14.52
CA PRO A 904 -26.33 -55.96 -13.91
C PRO A 904 -25.88 -55.29 -12.60
N LYS A 905 -24.64 -55.51 -12.13
CA LYS A 905 -24.07 -54.76 -10.99
C LYS A 905 -23.67 -53.33 -11.39
N SER A 906 -23.35 -53.15 -12.68
CA SER A 906 -22.59 -52.02 -13.21
C SER A 906 -23.25 -51.42 -14.47
N HIS A 907 -24.01 -52.20 -15.24
CA HIS A 907 -24.55 -51.78 -16.55
C HIS A 907 -26.06 -52.08 -16.76
N GLN A 908 -26.69 -51.35 -17.69
CA GLN A 908 -28.13 -51.41 -18.02
C GLN A 908 -28.43 -52.30 -19.25
N ALA A 909 -29.62 -52.90 -19.34
CA ALA A 909 -30.07 -53.73 -20.47
C ALA A 909 -30.39 -52.95 -21.78
N CYS A 910 -30.62 -53.68 -22.87
CA CYS A 910 -30.85 -53.17 -24.24
C CYS A 910 -32.34 -52.94 -24.60
N ASP A 911 -32.60 -52.00 -25.52
CA ASP A 911 -33.94 -51.60 -25.99
C ASP A 911 -34.42 -52.34 -27.27
N GLY A 912 -35.66 -52.03 -27.71
CA GLY A 912 -36.23 -52.37 -29.03
C GLY A 912 -37.36 -53.41 -29.01
N GLU A 913 -38.14 -53.54 -30.10
CA GLU A 913 -39.23 -54.51 -30.23
C GLU A 913 -39.00 -55.55 -31.35
N GLY A 914 -39.35 -56.80 -31.05
CA GLY A 914 -39.42 -57.89 -32.04
C GLY A 914 -38.14 -58.08 -32.86
N GLU A 915 -38.29 -58.18 -34.18
CA GLU A 915 -37.19 -58.35 -35.14
C GLU A 915 -36.28 -57.10 -35.29
N CYS A 916 -36.55 -55.97 -34.61
CA CYS A 916 -35.65 -54.81 -34.54
C CYS A 916 -34.97 -54.64 -33.12
N GLN A 917 -35.06 -55.60 -32.16
CA GLN A 917 -34.45 -55.51 -30.79
C GLN A 917 -32.92 -55.78 -30.73
N GLY A 918 -32.19 -55.20 -29.75
CA GLY A 918 -30.72 -55.30 -29.63
C GLY A 918 -30.09 -56.12 -28.48
N PHE A 919 -28.78 -56.41 -28.58
CA PHE A 919 -28.01 -57.35 -27.73
C PHE A 919 -26.48 -57.06 -27.65
N CYS A 920 -25.72 -57.68 -26.72
CA CYS A 920 -24.25 -57.62 -26.72
C CYS A 920 -23.63 -58.77 -27.55
N ASP A 921 -22.70 -58.43 -28.46
CA ASP A 921 -22.14 -59.33 -29.48
C ASP A 921 -20.61 -59.55 -29.35
N GLY A 922 -19.99 -59.09 -28.27
CA GLY A 922 -18.55 -59.14 -28.04
C GLY A 922 -17.71 -58.16 -28.88
N THR A 923 -18.29 -57.50 -29.90
CA THR A 923 -17.58 -56.59 -30.81
C THR A 923 -17.61 -55.14 -30.33
N ARG A 924 -18.69 -54.72 -29.66
CA ARG A 924 -18.84 -53.39 -29.07
C ARG A 924 -18.73 -53.42 -27.54
N ARG A 925 -18.11 -52.37 -27.01
CA ARG A 925 -17.91 -52.13 -25.58
C ARG A 925 -19.06 -51.33 -24.98
N ASP A 926 -19.48 -50.27 -25.67
CA ASP A 926 -20.25 -49.16 -25.12
C ASP A 926 -21.76 -49.23 -25.35
N ALA A 927 -22.23 -49.94 -26.38
CA ALA A 927 -23.65 -50.03 -26.73
C ALA A 927 -24.02 -51.38 -27.37
N CYS A 928 -25.26 -51.82 -27.15
CA CYS A 928 -25.83 -53.00 -27.79
C CYS A 928 -25.92 -52.87 -29.33
N THR A 929 -25.95 -54.00 -30.03
CA THR A 929 -26.14 -54.10 -31.48
C THR A 929 -27.61 -54.32 -31.84
N PHE A 930 -28.09 -53.54 -32.83
CA PHE A 930 -29.46 -53.49 -33.33
C PHE A 930 -29.49 -53.73 -34.85
N PRO A 931 -30.59 -54.25 -35.42
CA PRO A 931 -30.81 -54.32 -36.88
C PRO A 931 -30.94 -52.93 -37.56
N PRO A 932 -30.60 -52.78 -38.86
CA PRO A 932 -30.56 -51.47 -39.53
C PRO A 932 -31.93 -50.83 -39.81
N GLU A 933 -31.99 -49.49 -39.84
CA GLU A 933 -33.09 -48.75 -40.50
C GLU A 933 -33.22 -49.17 -41.97
N GLY A 934 -34.45 -49.19 -42.49
CA GLY A 934 -34.72 -49.56 -43.89
C GLY A 934 -34.77 -51.07 -44.13
N THR A 935 -34.44 -51.89 -43.13
CA THR A 935 -34.69 -53.33 -43.13
C THR A 935 -36.19 -53.57 -43.37
N LEU A 936 -36.51 -54.32 -44.43
CA LEU A 936 -37.87 -54.44 -44.93
C LEU A 936 -38.79 -55.19 -43.95
N CYS A 937 -39.94 -54.58 -43.66
CA CYS A 937 -41.04 -55.20 -42.94
C CYS A 937 -42.37 -54.74 -43.59
N GLY A 938 -42.96 -55.55 -44.46
CA GLY A 938 -44.20 -55.22 -45.18
C GLY A 938 -44.16 -55.42 -46.71
N GLN A 939 -45.17 -54.92 -47.43
CA GLN A 939 -45.39 -55.14 -48.88
C GLN A 939 -45.92 -53.88 -49.60
N ARG A 940 -46.01 -53.87 -50.95
CA ARG A 940 -46.24 -52.66 -51.80
C ARG A 940 -47.55 -52.69 -52.61
N SER A 941 -48.09 -51.52 -52.99
CA SER A 941 -49.29 -51.37 -53.85
C SER A 941 -49.47 -49.96 -54.46
N CYS A 942 -50.43 -49.81 -55.40
CA CYS A 942 -50.86 -48.55 -56.03
C CYS A 942 -52.31 -48.17 -55.65
N VAL A 943 -52.60 -46.87 -55.42
CA VAL A 943 -53.94 -46.31 -55.12
C VAL A 943 -54.04 -44.88 -55.67
N ASN A 944 -55.18 -44.45 -56.20
CA ASN A 944 -55.42 -43.08 -56.72
C ASN A 944 -54.31 -42.57 -57.68
N GLY A 945 -53.79 -43.46 -58.53
CA GLY A 945 -52.71 -43.12 -59.47
C GLY A 945 -51.32 -42.92 -58.86
N MET A 946 -51.01 -43.51 -57.68
CA MET A 946 -49.69 -43.39 -57.02
C MET A 946 -49.30 -44.67 -56.19
N PRO A 947 -48.00 -45.04 -56.07
CA PRO A 947 -47.49 -46.25 -55.37
C PRO A 947 -47.13 -46.09 -53.86
N THR A 948 -46.70 -47.16 -53.15
CA THR A 948 -46.46 -47.19 -51.66
C THR A 948 -45.55 -48.34 -51.12
N SER A 949 -44.88 -48.21 -49.93
CA SER A 949 -44.06 -49.28 -49.26
C SER A 949 -43.76 -49.11 -47.72
N PHE A 950 -43.02 -50.02 -47.05
CA PHE A 950 -42.76 -50.10 -45.56
C PHE A 950 -41.33 -50.61 -45.14
N ALA A 951 -40.82 -50.28 -43.93
CA ALA A 951 -39.54 -50.77 -43.30
C ALA A 951 -39.34 -50.44 -41.77
N CYS A 952 -38.34 -51.04 -41.05
CA CYS A 952 -37.93 -50.60 -39.68
C CYS A 952 -37.42 -49.12 -39.75
N ASN A 953 -37.77 -48.28 -38.77
CA ASN A 953 -37.37 -46.87 -38.63
C ASN A 953 -36.16 -46.68 -37.68
N GLN A 954 -35.76 -45.42 -37.44
CA GLN A 954 -34.67 -45.03 -36.51
C GLN A 954 -35.00 -45.22 -35.02
N GLN A 955 -36.26 -45.53 -34.70
CA GLN A 955 -36.74 -45.85 -33.36
C GLN A 955 -36.77 -47.38 -33.14
N HIS A 956 -36.37 -48.16 -34.15
CA HIS A 956 -36.43 -49.63 -34.20
C HIS A 956 -37.88 -50.18 -34.17
N GLU A 957 -38.80 -49.49 -34.85
CA GLU A 957 -40.22 -49.84 -35.04
C GLU A 957 -40.55 -49.98 -36.55
N CYS A 958 -41.60 -50.72 -36.94
CA CYS A 958 -41.95 -50.96 -38.35
C CYS A 958 -43.01 -49.97 -38.92
N VAL A 959 -42.71 -49.23 -40.01
CA VAL A 959 -43.56 -48.11 -40.51
C VAL A 959 -43.67 -48.00 -42.05
N GLN A 960 -44.66 -47.22 -42.54
CA GLN A 960 -44.99 -46.99 -43.97
C GLN A 960 -44.36 -45.69 -44.55
N GLN A 961 -44.30 -45.56 -45.89
CA GLN A 961 -43.65 -44.44 -46.64
C GLN A 961 -44.57 -43.76 -47.69
N ASP A 962 -44.25 -42.51 -48.05
CA ASP A 962 -45.07 -41.54 -48.82
C ASP A 962 -44.84 -41.50 -50.37
N ARG A 963 -45.50 -40.56 -51.08
CA ARG A 963 -45.83 -40.62 -52.53
C ARG A 963 -45.52 -39.36 -53.35
N THR A 964 -45.37 -39.53 -54.67
CA THR A 964 -45.28 -38.45 -55.69
C THR A 964 -46.27 -38.70 -56.84
N GLY A 965 -46.84 -37.65 -57.45
CA GLY A 965 -47.79 -37.72 -58.57
C GLY A 965 -47.16 -37.58 -59.97
N CYS A 966 -47.93 -37.88 -61.02
CA CYS A 966 -47.43 -38.14 -62.39
C CYS A 966 -47.70 -37.05 -63.46
N THR A 967 -48.45 -35.98 -63.14
CA THR A 967 -48.87 -34.90 -64.08
C THR A 967 -47.73 -34.41 -64.98
N PRO A 968 -47.90 -34.32 -66.32
CA PRO A 968 -49.15 -34.41 -67.08
C PRO A 968 -49.53 -35.83 -67.57
N TYR A 969 -48.96 -36.89 -66.98
CA TYR A 969 -49.24 -38.28 -67.34
C TYR A 969 -49.95 -39.06 -66.22
N ALA A 970 -50.56 -40.19 -66.56
CA ALA A 970 -51.17 -41.12 -65.59
C ALA A 970 -50.17 -42.16 -65.03
N CYS A 971 -50.56 -42.88 -63.96
CA CYS A 971 -49.81 -44.02 -63.42
C CYS A 971 -50.23 -45.35 -64.07
N ASP A 972 -49.25 -46.23 -64.35
CA ASP A 972 -49.48 -47.58 -64.86
C ASP A 972 -49.81 -48.56 -63.70
N PRO A 973 -50.99 -49.19 -63.70
CA PRO A 973 -51.37 -50.17 -62.67
C PRO A 973 -50.62 -51.51 -62.75
N VAL A 974 -49.87 -51.79 -63.83
CA VAL A 974 -49.12 -53.04 -64.01
C VAL A 974 -47.72 -52.94 -63.40
N THR A 975 -46.95 -51.90 -63.75
CA THR A 975 -45.63 -51.64 -63.13
C THR A 975 -45.74 -50.95 -61.76
N MET A 976 -46.86 -50.28 -61.48
CA MET A 976 -47.10 -49.44 -60.31
C MET A 976 -46.14 -48.23 -60.23
N ASP A 977 -45.97 -47.54 -61.37
CA ASP A 977 -45.12 -46.35 -61.53
C ASP A 977 -45.72 -45.36 -62.58
N CYS A 978 -45.14 -44.18 -62.79
CA CYS A 978 -45.68 -43.13 -63.69
C CYS A 978 -45.38 -43.37 -65.18
N LYS A 979 -46.37 -43.14 -66.08
CA LYS A 979 -46.15 -43.05 -67.54
C LYS A 979 -45.32 -41.82 -67.92
N GLN A 980 -44.82 -41.80 -69.16
CA GLN A 980 -43.86 -40.79 -69.66
C GLN A 980 -44.15 -40.29 -71.10
N ARG A 981 -45.19 -40.81 -71.75
CA ARG A 981 -45.66 -40.45 -73.11
C ARG A 981 -47.15 -40.75 -73.23
N CYS A 982 -47.80 -40.15 -74.22
CA CYS A 982 -49.15 -40.53 -74.62
C CYS A 982 -49.17 -41.16 -76.01
N ASP A 983 -50.05 -42.15 -76.19
CA ASP A 983 -50.50 -42.62 -77.52
C ASP A 983 -51.98 -42.26 -77.75
N SER A 984 -52.68 -41.83 -76.69
CA SER A 984 -54.07 -41.40 -76.66
C SER A 984 -54.30 -40.28 -75.62
N GLU A 985 -55.45 -39.60 -75.67
CA GLU A 985 -55.85 -38.62 -74.65
C GLU A 985 -56.00 -39.28 -73.24
N GLU A 986 -56.25 -40.59 -73.16
CA GLU A 986 -56.39 -41.34 -71.89
C GLU A 986 -55.05 -41.63 -71.17
N ASP A 987 -53.91 -41.34 -71.82
CA ASP A 987 -52.59 -41.40 -71.20
C ASP A 987 -52.19 -40.09 -70.48
N CYS A 988 -52.94 -39.01 -70.73
CA CYS A 988 -52.74 -37.67 -70.19
C CYS A 988 -53.55 -37.43 -68.92
N ASP A 989 -53.15 -36.41 -68.16
CA ASP A 989 -53.94 -35.81 -67.08
C ASP A 989 -55.16 -35.03 -67.64
N GLU A 990 -56.22 -34.82 -66.85
CA GLU A 990 -57.61 -34.62 -67.35
C GLU A 990 -57.85 -33.42 -68.31
N ASP A 991 -57.01 -32.38 -68.28
CA ASP A 991 -57.10 -31.17 -69.14
C ASP A 991 -56.15 -31.23 -70.39
N GLY A 992 -55.50 -32.37 -70.64
CA GLY A 992 -54.51 -32.56 -71.70
C GLY A 992 -55.01 -33.27 -72.96
N LEU A 993 -54.70 -32.72 -74.15
CA LEU A 993 -54.81 -33.42 -75.42
C LEU A 993 -53.49 -34.14 -75.74
N CYS A 994 -53.54 -35.37 -76.26
CA CYS A 994 -52.36 -36.01 -76.84
C CYS A 994 -52.15 -35.52 -78.29
N VAL A 995 -51.13 -34.69 -78.51
CA VAL A 995 -50.82 -34.13 -79.85
C VAL A 995 -49.36 -34.44 -80.18
N ASN A 996 -49.14 -35.22 -81.25
CA ASN A 996 -47.81 -35.73 -81.64
C ASN A 996 -47.08 -36.50 -80.50
N ASN A 997 -47.83 -37.29 -79.72
CA ASN A 997 -47.36 -38.10 -78.58
C ASN A 997 -46.89 -37.30 -77.34
N GLU A 998 -47.18 -35.99 -77.28
CA GLU A 998 -47.02 -35.16 -76.07
C GLU A 998 -48.39 -34.66 -75.56
N CYS A 999 -48.58 -34.64 -74.24
CA CYS A 999 -49.78 -34.10 -73.60
C CYS A 999 -49.72 -32.56 -73.55
N VAL A 1000 -50.57 -31.88 -74.31
CA VAL A 1000 -50.61 -30.41 -74.43
C VAL A 1000 -51.94 -29.82 -73.93
N PRO A 1001 -51.96 -28.61 -73.31
CA PRO A 1001 -53.18 -28.07 -72.70
C PRO A 1001 -54.23 -27.58 -73.70
N LEU A 1002 -55.51 -27.88 -73.45
CA LEU A 1002 -56.63 -27.35 -74.23
C LEU A 1002 -56.89 -25.86 -73.94
N THR A 1003 -56.96 -24.99 -74.96
CA THR A 1003 -57.02 -23.52 -74.75
C THR A 1003 -58.18 -22.78 -75.44
N THR A 1004 -58.87 -23.37 -76.42
CA THR A 1004 -60.13 -22.81 -76.98
C THR A 1004 -61.13 -23.90 -77.35
N PRO A 1005 -62.45 -23.63 -77.37
CA PRO A 1005 -63.47 -24.64 -77.68
C PRO A 1005 -63.30 -25.23 -79.09
N THR A 1006 -63.00 -26.53 -79.15
CA THR A 1006 -62.56 -27.24 -80.36
C THR A 1006 -63.36 -28.53 -80.54
N CYS A 1007 -63.84 -28.78 -81.76
CA CYS A 1007 -64.54 -30.04 -82.09
C CYS A 1007 -63.58 -31.22 -81.93
N SER A 1008 -64.02 -32.29 -81.24
CA SER A 1008 -63.27 -33.53 -81.11
C SER A 1008 -63.05 -34.18 -82.48
N ASP A 1009 -61.96 -34.95 -82.64
CA ASP A 1009 -61.60 -35.58 -83.91
C ASP A 1009 -62.67 -36.54 -84.47
N ASP A 1010 -63.50 -37.12 -83.59
CA ASP A 1010 -64.66 -37.94 -83.98
C ASP A 1010 -65.88 -37.13 -84.49
N GLY A 1011 -65.85 -35.80 -84.35
CA GLY A 1011 -66.90 -34.87 -84.72
C GLY A 1011 -68.11 -34.82 -83.77
N LYS A 1012 -68.09 -35.54 -82.63
CA LYS A 1012 -69.28 -35.79 -81.80
C LYS A 1012 -69.44 -34.79 -80.64
N LYS A 1013 -68.36 -34.16 -80.17
CA LYS A 1013 -68.37 -33.19 -79.07
C LYS A 1013 -67.59 -31.91 -79.43
N LEU A 1014 -67.97 -30.80 -78.81
CA LEU A 1014 -67.13 -29.61 -78.70
C LEU A 1014 -66.42 -29.68 -77.34
N ARG A 1015 -65.12 -30.02 -77.31
CA ARG A 1015 -64.31 -29.98 -76.08
C ARG A 1015 -64.08 -28.52 -75.65
N ILE A 1016 -64.10 -28.24 -74.35
CA ILE A 1016 -64.07 -26.87 -73.79
C ILE A 1016 -63.01 -26.79 -72.67
N PRO A 1017 -62.06 -25.83 -72.71
CA PRO A 1017 -61.06 -25.68 -71.65
C PRO A 1017 -61.68 -25.57 -70.24
N HIS A 1018 -61.16 -26.35 -69.29
CA HIS A 1018 -61.55 -26.35 -67.87
C HIS A 1018 -63.08 -26.49 -67.63
N ASN A 1019 -63.80 -27.16 -68.54
CA ASN A 1019 -65.23 -27.44 -68.46
C ASN A 1019 -65.54 -28.79 -69.10
N GLU A 1020 -66.67 -29.41 -68.73
CA GLU A 1020 -67.14 -30.62 -69.42
C GLU A 1020 -67.41 -30.35 -70.91
N ASP A 1021 -66.99 -31.29 -71.76
CA ASP A 1021 -67.23 -31.22 -73.21
C ASP A 1021 -68.73 -31.13 -73.54
N LYS A 1022 -69.06 -30.29 -74.51
CA LYS A 1022 -70.44 -30.13 -74.95
C LYS A 1022 -70.77 -31.09 -76.10
N PRO A 1023 -71.60 -32.14 -75.91
CA PRO A 1023 -72.01 -33.02 -77.00
C PRO A 1023 -72.87 -32.26 -78.01
N CYS A 1024 -72.64 -32.52 -79.30
CA CYS A 1024 -73.44 -31.95 -80.37
C CYS A 1024 -74.59 -32.89 -80.70
N THR A 1025 -75.74 -32.70 -80.05
CA THR A 1025 -76.86 -33.64 -80.17
C THR A 1025 -77.47 -33.64 -81.57
N ALA A 1026 -77.64 -34.85 -82.13
CA ALA A 1026 -78.08 -35.18 -83.49
C ALA A 1026 -77.18 -34.69 -84.65
N PHE A 1027 -76.47 -33.57 -84.53
CA PHE A 1027 -75.59 -33.00 -85.57
C PHE A 1027 -74.11 -33.08 -85.17
N LYS A 1028 -73.18 -33.32 -86.11
CA LYS A 1028 -71.73 -33.19 -85.82
C LYS A 1028 -71.31 -31.73 -85.59
N CYS A 1029 -70.15 -31.53 -84.97
CA CYS A 1029 -69.46 -30.23 -84.99
C CYS A 1029 -68.54 -30.07 -86.21
N ARG A 1030 -68.14 -28.82 -86.46
CA ARG A 1030 -67.08 -28.46 -87.41
C ARG A 1030 -66.42 -27.17 -86.93
N GLY A 1031 -65.10 -27.20 -86.71
CA GLY A 1031 -64.40 -26.07 -86.07
C GLY A 1031 -64.79 -25.90 -84.60
N SER A 1032 -65.26 -24.73 -84.21
CA SER A 1032 -65.59 -24.38 -82.82
C SER A 1032 -67.10 -24.42 -82.48
N ALA A 1033 -67.93 -25.07 -83.30
CA ALA A 1033 -69.38 -25.15 -83.06
C ALA A 1033 -70.03 -26.45 -83.58
N CYS A 1034 -71.12 -26.85 -82.92
CA CYS A 1034 -72.08 -27.83 -83.43
C CYS A 1034 -72.87 -27.28 -84.62
N LEU A 1035 -73.10 -28.10 -85.65
CA LEU A 1035 -74.04 -27.77 -86.73
C LEU A 1035 -75.50 -27.75 -86.20
N ARG A 1036 -76.42 -27.14 -86.96
CA ARG A 1036 -77.84 -26.97 -86.56
C ARG A 1036 -78.85 -27.36 -87.66
N SER A 1037 -78.34 -27.80 -88.80
CA SER A 1037 -79.08 -28.27 -89.96
C SER A 1037 -78.15 -29.13 -90.80
N CYS A 1038 -78.65 -30.22 -91.38
CA CYS A 1038 -77.86 -31.12 -92.21
C CYS A 1038 -78.09 -30.88 -93.71
N SER A 1039 -77.05 -31.10 -94.50
CA SER A 1039 -77.11 -31.11 -95.97
C SER A 1039 -76.93 -32.51 -96.56
N SER A 1040 -76.35 -33.41 -95.77
CA SER A 1040 -76.12 -34.82 -96.05
C SER A 1040 -76.23 -35.63 -94.75
N VAL A 1041 -76.17 -36.96 -94.84
CA VAL A 1041 -76.12 -37.81 -93.64
C VAL A 1041 -74.83 -37.62 -92.84
N ASP A 1042 -73.74 -37.18 -93.49
CA ASP A 1042 -72.43 -37.00 -92.84
C ASP A 1042 -72.38 -35.80 -91.89
N ASP A 1043 -73.29 -34.83 -92.04
CA ASP A 1043 -73.48 -33.73 -91.07
C ASP A 1043 -74.22 -34.19 -89.79
N CYS A 1044 -74.82 -35.38 -89.79
CA CYS A 1044 -75.49 -35.98 -88.64
C CYS A 1044 -74.55 -36.84 -87.79
N LEU A 1045 -74.91 -37.01 -86.51
CA LEU A 1045 -74.32 -38.04 -85.66
C LEU A 1045 -74.70 -39.44 -86.16
N GLU A 1046 -73.81 -40.38 -85.89
CA GLU A 1046 -74.03 -41.81 -86.11
C GLU A 1046 -75.31 -42.29 -85.39
N GLY A 1047 -76.18 -42.99 -86.12
CA GLY A 1047 -77.54 -43.36 -85.65
C GLY A 1047 -78.65 -42.37 -86.02
N PHE A 1048 -78.32 -41.22 -86.60
CA PHE A 1048 -79.29 -40.23 -87.11
C PHE A 1048 -79.22 -40.12 -88.64
N GLY A 1049 -80.39 -39.99 -89.29
CA GLY A 1049 -80.52 -39.72 -90.72
C GLY A 1049 -80.93 -38.27 -90.99
N CYS A 1050 -80.39 -37.65 -92.04
CA CYS A 1050 -80.82 -36.32 -92.46
C CYS A 1050 -82.16 -36.39 -93.20
N THR A 1051 -83.18 -35.67 -92.73
CA THR A 1051 -84.49 -35.58 -93.38
C THR A 1051 -84.48 -34.57 -94.54
N SER A 1052 -85.52 -34.61 -95.38
CA SER A 1052 -85.81 -33.60 -96.41
C SER A 1052 -85.86 -32.16 -95.88
N ASP A 1053 -86.08 -32.02 -94.57
CA ASP A 1053 -86.37 -30.76 -93.88
C ASP A 1053 -85.10 -30.20 -93.21
N GLY A 1054 -83.93 -30.81 -93.48
CA GLY A 1054 -82.63 -30.42 -92.96
C GLY A 1054 -82.38 -30.79 -91.49
N GLN A 1055 -83.15 -31.73 -90.93
CA GLN A 1055 -83.02 -32.17 -89.53
C GLN A 1055 -82.41 -33.58 -89.42
N CYS A 1056 -81.54 -33.80 -88.44
CA CYS A 1056 -81.02 -35.12 -88.12
C CYS A 1056 -81.98 -35.85 -87.17
N ALA A 1057 -82.63 -36.93 -87.64
CA ALA A 1057 -83.63 -37.69 -86.90
C ALA A 1057 -83.15 -39.13 -86.60
N PRO A 1058 -83.45 -39.73 -85.42
CA PRO A 1058 -82.99 -41.07 -85.07
C PRO A 1058 -83.50 -42.16 -86.04
N VAL A 1059 -82.65 -43.15 -86.35
CA VAL A 1059 -83.01 -44.34 -87.13
C VAL A 1059 -83.49 -45.46 -86.18
N PRO A 1060 -84.77 -45.90 -86.20
CA PRO A 1060 -85.34 -46.68 -85.08
C PRO A 1060 -84.75 -48.08 -84.82
N ARG A 1061 -84.35 -48.34 -83.56
CA ARG A 1061 -84.02 -49.65 -82.92
C ARG A 1061 -84.20 -49.52 -81.36
N ASP A 1062 -84.71 -50.54 -80.65
CA ASP A 1062 -85.20 -50.50 -79.23
C ASP A 1062 -84.25 -51.21 -78.18
N PRO A 1063 -84.40 -51.20 -76.80
CA PRO A 1063 -84.79 -50.19 -75.75
C PRO A 1063 -83.87 -50.15 -74.43
N PRO A 1064 -84.14 -49.37 -73.32
CA PRO A 1064 -83.18 -49.04 -72.20
C PRO A 1064 -83.51 -49.38 -70.69
N VAL A 1065 -82.55 -49.23 -69.72
CA VAL A 1065 -82.67 -49.28 -68.19
C VAL A 1065 -81.68 -48.27 -67.46
N LEU A 1066 -81.71 -48.08 -66.10
CA LEU A 1066 -81.16 -46.98 -65.21
C LEU A 1066 -80.51 -47.50 -63.87
N SER A 1067 -79.86 -46.82 -62.86
CA SER A 1067 -79.29 -45.46 -62.44
C SER A 1067 -78.25 -45.66 -61.25
N SER A 1068 -77.79 -44.82 -60.26
CA SER A 1068 -77.98 -43.43 -59.67
C SER A 1068 -76.91 -43.10 -58.54
N CYS A 1069 -76.73 -41.84 -58.04
CA CYS A 1069 -75.60 -41.30 -57.18
C CYS A 1069 -76.04 -40.13 -56.18
N THR A 1070 -75.35 -39.43 -55.22
CA THR A 1070 -74.08 -39.51 -54.36
C THR A 1070 -73.91 -38.29 -53.34
N ILE A 1071 -73.20 -38.47 -52.18
CA ILE A 1071 -72.34 -37.52 -51.34
C ILE A 1071 -72.91 -36.22 -50.62
N ASP A 1072 -72.35 -35.79 -49.44
CA ASP A 1072 -71.70 -34.44 -49.11
C ASP A 1072 -71.73 -33.92 -47.60
N ALA A 1073 -71.07 -32.76 -47.29
CA ALA A 1073 -70.49 -32.35 -45.97
C ALA A 1073 -70.59 -30.83 -45.51
N LEU A 1074 -69.44 -30.09 -45.38
CA LEU A 1074 -69.13 -28.80 -44.65
C LEU A 1074 -68.83 -28.94 -43.12
N GLY A 1075 -68.16 -28.04 -42.36
CA GLY A 1075 -67.47 -26.71 -42.48
C GLY A 1075 -66.86 -26.30 -41.08
N THR A 1076 -66.18 -25.17 -40.72
CA THR A 1076 -65.76 -23.85 -41.29
C THR A 1076 -64.52 -23.24 -40.48
N PRO A 1077 -63.83 -22.13 -40.86
CA PRO A 1077 -62.45 -21.79 -40.37
C PRO A 1077 -62.09 -20.33 -39.88
N THR A 1078 -61.00 -20.11 -39.09
CA THR A 1078 -60.29 -18.78 -38.96
C THR A 1078 -58.75 -18.79 -38.69
N LYS A 1079 -57.97 -18.04 -39.52
CA LYS A 1079 -56.59 -17.42 -39.42
C LYS A 1079 -55.40 -18.23 -38.81
N ARG A 1080 -54.25 -18.51 -39.47
CA ARG A 1080 -53.13 -17.69 -40.09
C ARG A 1080 -52.26 -16.88 -39.09
N SER A 1081 -50.91 -16.83 -39.14
CA SER A 1081 -49.86 -17.39 -40.05
C SER A 1081 -48.43 -17.45 -39.38
N SER A 1082 -47.34 -17.75 -40.14
CA SER A 1082 -46.07 -18.37 -39.67
C SER A 1082 -44.73 -17.58 -39.77
N TRP A 1083 -43.63 -18.20 -39.29
CA TRP A 1083 -42.16 -17.92 -39.30
C TRP A 1083 -41.45 -18.17 -40.69
N PRO A 1084 -40.08 -18.13 -40.88
CA PRO A 1084 -38.97 -17.22 -40.42
C PRO A 1084 -37.86 -16.86 -41.49
N ALA A 1085 -36.83 -16.08 -41.07
CA ALA A 1085 -35.38 -16.08 -41.49
C ALA A 1085 -34.79 -15.30 -42.73
N LEU A 1086 -33.47 -14.96 -42.61
CA LEU A 1086 -32.39 -14.63 -43.61
C LEU A 1086 -32.17 -13.20 -44.25
N ALA A 1087 -30.87 -12.86 -44.50
CA ALA A 1087 -30.26 -11.82 -45.40
C ALA A 1087 -30.27 -10.29 -45.03
N VAL A 1088 -29.38 -9.36 -45.53
CA VAL A 1088 -27.93 -9.32 -45.93
C VAL A 1088 -27.42 -7.86 -46.27
N ALA A 1089 -26.08 -7.60 -46.39
CA ALA A 1089 -25.38 -6.45 -47.08
C ALA A 1089 -25.38 -4.99 -46.47
N LEU A 1090 -24.49 -4.01 -46.80
CA LEU A 1090 -23.03 -3.94 -47.16
C LEU A 1090 -22.47 -2.45 -47.23
N ALA A 1091 -21.15 -2.28 -47.48
CA ALA A 1091 -20.31 -1.06 -47.78
C ALA A 1091 -19.59 -0.36 -46.57
N ALA A 1092 -18.26 -0.18 -46.42
CA ALA A 1092 -17.02 -0.03 -47.25
C ALA A 1092 -16.58 1.44 -47.52
N GLY A 1093 -15.31 1.88 -47.47
CA GLY A 1093 -13.98 1.26 -47.23
C GLY A 1093 -13.06 2.14 -46.33
N LEU A 1094 -11.74 2.42 -46.57
CA LEU A 1094 -10.76 2.00 -47.59
C LEU A 1094 -9.30 2.48 -47.25
N ALA A 1095 -8.25 1.64 -47.44
CA ALA A 1095 -6.78 1.96 -47.46
C ALA A 1095 -6.07 2.46 -46.15
N TRP A 1096 -4.75 2.31 -45.92
CA TRP A 1096 -3.59 1.93 -46.77
C TRP A 1096 -2.44 1.17 -46.00
N THR A 1097 -2.05 -0.02 -46.52
CA THR A 1097 -0.72 -0.72 -46.62
C THR A 1097 0.56 -0.28 -45.83
N ARG A 1098 1.61 -1.11 -45.55
CA ARG A 1098 1.94 -2.56 -45.74
C ARG A 1098 3.28 -2.99 -45.05
N THR A 1099 3.39 -4.29 -44.72
CA THR A 1099 4.57 -5.24 -44.73
C THR A 1099 5.91 -4.98 -44.00
N ARG A 1100 6.43 -6.07 -43.37
CA ARG A 1100 7.86 -6.43 -43.15
C ARG A 1100 8.69 -6.28 -44.47
N ARG A 1101 10.03 -6.20 -44.49
CA ARG A 1101 11.01 -7.22 -44.01
C ARG A 1101 12.47 -6.77 -44.30
N GLU A 1102 13.45 -7.23 -43.50
CA GLU A 1102 14.92 -7.41 -43.79
C GLU A 1102 15.65 -6.36 -44.68
N ARG A 1103 16.74 -5.70 -44.25
CA ARG A 1103 18.09 -6.32 -44.04
C ARG A 1103 19.15 -5.34 -43.48
N THR A 1104 20.05 -5.87 -42.65
CA THR A 1104 21.49 -5.51 -42.46
C THR A 1104 21.98 -4.04 -42.63
N GLY A 1105 22.44 -3.46 -41.52
CA GLY A 1105 23.89 -3.25 -41.33
C GLY A 1105 24.49 -1.86 -41.55
N LYS A 1106 24.59 -1.07 -40.47
CA LYS A 1106 25.87 -0.66 -39.90
C LYS A 1106 25.73 -0.25 -38.43
#